data_AF-A0A1I1JIB2-F1
#
_entry.id   AF-A0A1I1JIB2-F1
#
_cell.length_a   1.000
_cell.length_b   1.000
_cell.length_c   1.000
_cell.angle_alpha   90.00
_cell.angle_beta   90.00
_cell.angle_gamma   90.00
#
_symmetry.space_group_name_H-M   'P 1'
#
loop_
_entity.id
_entity.type
_entity.pdbx_description
1 polymer ?
#
loop_
_entity_poly.entity_id
_entity_poly.type
_entity_poly.pdbx_seq_one_letter_code
_entity_poly.pdbx_strand_id
1 'polypeptide(L)'
;MKTKFKSQRKGAVLATVTVVSVMMVVIIAAATQLVSHTSTRTNKEYRKKQAYYVASSCVRAFVAQTTGFSHEAGNSDEEIIAMINQLQDIARSGEEIKVQIDKLDHNEATDVGESQPRWNNAECYIKIEPFNKNGGGTANYNNLKVIATATYLGQKKKVVAYLTCETLHYNQFTPKALEIIGTDGGIKNHFENLQVYGATGATSQASHDENVLYKFNHNRNRLYGNTDINGSMAVQNNNVFGSNPYYLAGVDDSKGCAVNVSRSMIFSANTPSFVPDHSKDLFNTDLNPQSTMWNYNYLNVLEGLVFTSNGASVGVNDTNSVDTYTSMLYLGPEPGVEIKTAIARKHPSDTDVDYVSFWDTKEGVKDDYGFGQGAGNIFHGNIFTYNYDGKFFNGDMMVYANDTVISGDIYLSGDLYITASEGQFKAHSIILLPGKHVYKCQRTYNADGSVAATTATPVNDSIFGIPIREDNWLNLPRAQRPKCSLLDETPYYYYPEHLMCCEEGNVSTIWSQYKSMYTADENGKMWKLDTDVVKNVTHNDFKNTEGIVYEEDGGSFKPDYIVTEDCYIDKLNNDKILIDVDASGQKNLVVVLKDGGSLTNNNLILIKNSTSGDDEDAKFVYFVSDSGYGTATDDYGKSGVVSKYDPNSFKTPRPKFSFSGAHNVIMDLKAFLHSDVYDGGETAKGNGQSLNPTKDKDRDGYLLSSNNIIMLFTEGSELFCDESNTILHASIYMPEATYRTSNKGRGLKVEPYYHDNQMQSVAIIGNLVCHHYQVDKGNDNAIVYNSVSPYSMLAYVKGFGDEHASEAFVLRKYDAS
;
A
#
# COMPACT_ATOMS: atom_id res chain seq x y z
N MET A 1 86.78 74.53 -52.98
CA MET A 1 86.35 73.11 -52.89
C MET A 1 85.48 72.97 -51.64
N LYS A 2 84.15 72.88 -51.81
CA LYS A 2 83.36 71.63 -51.97
C LYS A 2 83.32 70.80 -50.68
N THR A 3 82.30 71.02 -49.84
CA THR A 3 81.05 70.21 -49.68
C THR A 3 81.22 69.02 -48.73
N LYS A 4 80.70 69.11 -47.50
CA LYS A 4 79.38 68.58 -47.05
C LYS A 4 79.18 67.09 -47.38
N PHE A 5 79.03 66.25 -46.36
CA PHE A 5 77.90 65.31 -46.29
C PHE A 5 77.38 65.18 -44.85
N LYS A 6 76.37 66.02 -44.57
CA LYS A 6 75.33 65.76 -43.56
C LYS A 6 74.61 64.45 -43.93
N SER A 7 74.08 63.80 -42.89
CA SER A 7 72.87 62.98 -42.91
C SER A 7 73.00 61.48 -43.24
N GLN A 8 73.54 60.70 -42.30
CA GLN A 8 73.04 59.32 -42.09
C GLN A 8 71.85 59.24 -41.11
N ARG A 9 71.48 60.34 -40.43
CA ARG A 9 70.25 60.36 -39.62
C ARG A 9 68.98 60.17 -40.46
N LYS A 10 68.90 60.70 -41.69
CA LYS A 10 67.72 60.48 -42.56
C LYS A 10 67.63 59.06 -43.13
N GLY A 11 68.75 58.39 -43.43
CA GLY A 11 68.77 57.01 -43.93
C GLY A 11 68.46 55.98 -42.84
N ALA A 12 69.01 56.18 -41.63
CA ALA A 12 68.64 55.40 -40.46
C ALA A 12 67.17 55.63 -40.07
N VAL A 13 66.70 56.89 -40.01
CA VAL A 13 65.29 57.19 -39.73
C VAL A 13 64.37 56.64 -40.82
N LEU A 14 64.72 56.73 -42.11
CA LEU A 14 63.92 56.14 -43.18
C LEU A 14 63.89 54.61 -43.07
N ALA A 15 65.04 53.95 -42.85
CA ALA A 15 65.09 52.50 -42.65
C ALA A 15 64.30 52.06 -41.41
N THR A 16 64.42 52.75 -40.29
CA THR A 16 63.63 52.50 -39.08
C THR A 16 62.15 52.75 -39.32
N VAL A 17 61.75 53.82 -40.01
CA VAL A 17 60.35 54.10 -40.36
C VAL A 17 59.80 53.09 -41.35
N THR A 18 60.62 52.57 -42.28
CA THR A 18 60.20 51.55 -43.25
C THR A 18 60.06 50.20 -42.55
N VAL A 19 60.99 49.83 -41.66
CA VAL A 19 60.90 48.61 -40.85
C VAL A 19 59.73 48.68 -39.89
N VAL A 20 59.50 49.82 -39.22
CA VAL A 20 58.35 50.03 -38.34
C VAL A 20 57.05 50.00 -39.15
N SER A 21 56.97 50.66 -40.30
CA SER A 21 55.79 50.60 -41.17
C SER A 21 55.51 49.19 -41.70
N VAL A 22 56.54 48.44 -42.10
CA VAL A 22 56.39 47.04 -42.56
C VAL A 22 55.99 46.13 -41.39
N MET A 23 56.61 46.27 -40.21
CA MET A 23 56.17 45.55 -39.02
C MET A 23 54.73 45.89 -38.65
N MET A 24 54.33 47.16 -38.76
CA MET A 24 52.98 47.59 -38.46
C MET A 24 51.98 47.01 -39.46
N VAL A 25 52.30 46.96 -40.76
CA VAL A 25 51.47 46.30 -41.79
C VAL A 25 51.38 44.79 -41.55
N VAL A 26 52.48 44.13 -41.17
CA VAL A 26 52.47 42.70 -40.84
C VAL A 26 51.66 42.42 -39.58
N ILE A 27 51.78 43.26 -38.55
CA ILE A 27 50.99 43.15 -37.31
C ILE A 27 49.51 43.41 -37.60
N ILE A 28 49.16 44.40 -38.41
CA ILE A 28 47.78 44.68 -38.82
C ILE A 28 47.23 43.52 -39.64
N ALA A 29 47.98 42.98 -40.61
CA ALA A 29 47.55 41.82 -41.40
C ALA A 29 47.37 40.58 -40.52
N ALA A 30 48.28 40.30 -39.59
CA ALA A 30 48.19 39.21 -38.63
C ALA A 30 47.02 39.40 -37.65
N ALA A 31 46.78 40.62 -37.17
CA ALA A 31 45.65 40.96 -36.32
C ALA A 31 44.32 40.83 -37.08
N THR A 32 44.26 41.24 -38.35
CA THR A 32 43.07 41.12 -39.20
C THR A 32 42.79 39.64 -39.53
N GLN A 33 43.82 38.84 -39.78
CA GLN A 33 43.71 37.38 -39.92
C GLN A 33 43.30 36.70 -38.61
N LEU A 34 43.83 37.12 -37.46
CA LEU A 34 43.45 36.61 -36.15
C LEU A 34 42.00 36.96 -35.82
N VAL A 35 41.57 38.19 -36.07
CA VAL A 35 40.18 38.64 -35.88
C VAL A 35 39.24 37.93 -36.86
N SER A 36 39.64 37.74 -38.12
CA SER A 36 38.86 36.95 -39.10
C SER A 36 38.77 35.47 -38.72
N HIS A 37 39.86 34.86 -38.27
CA HIS A 37 39.90 33.49 -37.81
C HIS A 37 39.08 33.31 -36.52
N THR A 38 39.18 34.26 -35.59
CA THR A 38 38.41 34.26 -34.33
C THR A 38 36.93 34.50 -34.61
N SER A 39 36.57 35.41 -35.51
CA SER A 39 35.18 35.65 -35.94
C SER A 39 34.59 34.43 -36.65
N THR A 40 35.34 33.79 -37.55
CA THR A 40 34.92 32.56 -38.23
C THR A 40 34.75 31.40 -37.25
N ARG A 41 35.68 31.22 -36.29
CA ARG A 41 35.59 30.19 -35.25
C ARG A 41 34.41 30.44 -34.31
N THR A 42 34.25 31.68 -33.84
CA THR A 42 33.14 32.09 -32.96
C THR A 42 31.80 31.94 -33.65
N ASN A 43 31.68 32.32 -34.93
CA ASN A 43 30.47 32.13 -35.72
C ASN A 43 30.14 30.65 -35.96
N LYS A 44 31.16 29.80 -36.19
CA LYS A 44 30.97 28.36 -36.33
C LYS A 44 30.49 27.72 -35.02
N GLU A 45 31.07 28.09 -33.89
CA GLU A 45 30.63 27.61 -32.56
C GLU A 45 29.25 28.12 -32.19
N TYR A 46 28.93 29.39 -32.49
CA TYR A 46 27.58 29.93 -32.33
C TYR A 46 26.55 29.12 -33.14
N ARG A 47 26.84 28.85 -34.42
CA ARG A 47 25.94 28.06 -35.28
C ARG A 47 25.78 26.61 -34.79
N LYS A 48 26.84 25.99 -34.28
CA LYS A 48 26.76 24.67 -33.64
C LYS A 48 25.87 24.68 -32.39
N LYS A 49 25.99 25.71 -31.54
CA LYS A 49 25.13 25.87 -30.36
C LYS A 49 23.67 26.05 -30.75
N GLN A 50 23.40 26.84 -31.79
CA GLN A 50 22.03 27.00 -32.32
C GLN A 50 21.48 25.69 -32.89
N ALA A 51 22.27 24.95 -33.68
CA ALA A 51 21.87 23.62 -34.15
C ALA A 51 21.59 22.66 -32.98
N TYR A 52 22.40 22.71 -31.91
CA TYR A 52 22.17 21.92 -30.71
C TYR A 52 20.86 22.30 -30.00
N TYR A 53 20.55 23.58 -29.83
CA TYR A 53 19.30 24.02 -29.20
C TYR A 53 18.08 23.58 -30.00
N VAL A 54 18.12 23.70 -31.34
CA VAL A 54 17.05 23.22 -32.22
C VAL A 54 16.85 21.71 -32.03
N ALA A 55 17.93 20.92 -32.13
CA ALA A 55 17.85 19.47 -31.93
C ALA A 55 17.32 19.11 -30.53
N SER A 56 17.83 19.76 -29.48
CA SER A 56 17.41 19.50 -28.10
C SER A 56 15.93 19.84 -27.86
N SER A 57 15.43 20.94 -28.43
CA SER A 57 14.02 21.32 -28.30
C SER A 57 13.11 20.34 -29.03
N CYS A 58 13.47 19.93 -30.25
CA CYS A 58 12.70 18.95 -31.01
C CYS A 58 12.67 17.58 -30.32
N VAL A 59 13.79 17.10 -29.76
CA VAL A 59 13.79 15.83 -28.98
C VAL A 59 12.94 15.98 -27.72
N ARG A 60 13.05 17.09 -26.97
CA ARG A 60 12.26 17.28 -25.74
C ARG A 60 10.77 17.31 -26.02
N ALA A 61 10.32 18.01 -27.06
CA ALA A 61 8.92 18.04 -27.46
C ALA A 61 8.43 16.65 -27.88
N PHE A 62 9.22 15.93 -28.68
CA PHE A 62 8.91 14.54 -29.07
C PHE A 62 8.80 13.62 -27.85
N VAL A 63 9.74 13.70 -26.91
CA VAL A 63 9.72 12.92 -25.67
C VAL A 63 8.49 13.26 -24.85
N ALA A 64 8.18 14.53 -24.62
CA ALA A 64 7.01 14.94 -23.85
C ALA A 64 5.69 14.39 -24.44
N GLN A 65 5.54 14.42 -25.76
CA GLN A 65 4.36 13.89 -26.45
C GLN A 65 4.28 12.35 -26.40
N THR A 66 5.40 11.65 -26.36
CA THR A 66 5.46 10.17 -26.39
C THR A 66 5.45 9.53 -25.01
N THR A 67 6.04 10.19 -24.01
CA THR A 67 6.06 9.72 -22.61
C THR A 67 4.86 10.21 -21.80
N GLY A 68 4.14 11.24 -22.28
CA GLY A 68 2.89 11.72 -21.69
C GLY A 68 1.64 10.96 -22.14
N PHE A 69 1.81 9.88 -22.91
CA PHE A 69 0.71 9.07 -23.42
C PHE A 69 0.38 7.95 -22.41
N SER A 70 -0.44 8.28 -21.41
CA SER A 70 -0.82 7.42 -20.28
C SER A 70 -2.31 7.56 -19.92
N HIS A 71 -2.81 6.67 -19.05
CA HIS A 71 -4.14 6.79 -18.44
C HIS A 71 -4.32 8.09 -17.64
N GLU A 72 -3.27 8.56 -16.96
CA GLU A 72 -3.28 9.85 -16.21
C GLU A 72 -3.59 11.05 -17.11
N ALA A 73 -3.23 10.96 -18.40
CA ALA A 73 -3.55 11.95 -19.41
C ALA A 73 -4.92 11.74 -20.09
N GLY A 74 -5.73 10.77 -19.61
CA GLY A 74 -7.08 10.49 -20.09
C GLY A 74 -7.20 9.56 -21.30
N ASN A 75 -6.16 8.77 -21.62
CA ASN A 75 -6.13 7.86 -22.78
C ASN A 75 -6.51 6.42 -22.39
N SER A 76 -7.17 5.68 -23.29
CA SER A 76 -7.54 4.27 -23.13
C SER A 76 -6.39 3.29 -23.45
N ASP A 77 -6.50 2.03 -23.00
CA ASP A 77 -5.51 0.97 -23.30
C ASP A 77 -5.33 0.73 -24.80
N GLU A 78 -6.41 0.77 -25.57
CA GLU A 78 -6.36 0.62 -27.03
C GLU A 78 -5.57 1.76 -27.69
N GLU A 79 -5.72 2.99 -27.20
CA GLU A 79 -4.99 4.16 -27.70
C GLU A 79 -3.50 4.05 -27.36
N ILE A 80 -3.17 3.60 -26.15
CA ILE A 80 -1.78 3.48 -25.67
C ILE A 80 -1.05 2.40 -26.48
N ILE A 81 -1.67 1.24 -26.68
CA ILE A 81 -1.14 0.15 -27.51
C ILE A 81 -0.97 0.60 -28.97
N ALA A 82 -1.92 1.37 -29.51
CA ALA A 82 -1.81 1.91 -30.88
C ALA A 82 -0.61 2.85 -31.02
N MET A 83 -0.36 3.72 -30.04
CA MET A 83 0.80 4.63 -30.02
C MET A 83 2.12 3.87 -29.92
N ILE A 84 2.20 2.84 -29.08
CA ILE A 84 3.38 1.97 -28.98
C ILE A 84 3.67 1.31 -30.33
N ASN A 85 2.65 0.68 -30.93
CA ASN A 85 2.79 0.00 -32.21
C ASN A 85 3.25 0.96 -33.31
N GLN A 86 2.71 2.17 -33.35
CA GLN A 86 3.11 3.21 -34.30
C GLN A 86 4.60 3.57 -34.15
N LEU A 87 5.10 3.77 -32.93
CA LEU A 87 6.51 4.10 -32.69
C LEU A 87 7.43 2.93 -33.02
N GLN A 88 7.02 1.70 -32.71
CA GLN A 88 7.75 0.49 -33.08
C GLN A 88 7.81 0.32 -34.61
N ASP A 89 6.72 0.61 -35.33
CA ASP A 89 6.66 0.52 -36.78
C ASP A 89 7.54 1.58 -37.46
N ILE A 90 7.58 2.80 -36.93
CA ILE A 90 8.52 3.84 -37.39
C ILE A 90 9.97 3.38 -37.14
N ALA A 91 10.25 2.74 -36.00
CA ALA A 91 11.58 2.19 -35.72
C ALA A 91 11.94 1.02 -36.66
N ARG A 92 10.95 0.22 -37.09
CA ARG A 92 11.12 -0.88 -38.06
C ARG A 92 11.36 -0.35 -39.48
N SER A 93 10.71 0.74 -39.88
CA SER A 93 10.91 1.35 -41.20
C SER A 93 12.28 2.02 -41.33
N GLY A 94 12.81 2.55 -40.21
CA GLY A 94 14.11 3.22 -40.17
C GLY A 94 14.14 4.55 -40.91
N GLU A 95 12.97 5.13 -41.19
CA GLU A 95 12.82 6.40 -41.91
C GLU A 95 13.29 7.60 -41.08
N GLU A 96 13.80 8.62 -41.77
CA GLU A 96 14.19 9.90 -41.17
C GLU A 96 13.10 10.93 -41.51
N ILE A 97 12.38 11.42 -40.49
CA ILE A 97 11.21 12.29 -40.65
C ILE A 97 11.63 13.74 -40.42
N LYS A 98 11.27 14.63 -41.37
CA LYS A 98 11.49 16.07 -41.21
C LYS A 98 10.48 16.66 -40.22
N VAL A 99 10.96 17.34 -39.19
CA VAL A 99 10.10 18.02 -38.20
C VAL A 99 9.61 19.34 -38.80
N GLN A 100 8.29 19.56 -38.79
CA GLN A 100 7.69 20.87 -39.07
C GLN A 100 7.88 21.78 -37.85
N ILE A 101 8.45 22.96 -38.03
CA ILE A 101 8.78 23.91 -36.96
C ILE A 101 7.86 25.12 -37.12
N ASP A 102 6.55 24.88 -36.98
CA ASP A 102 5.56 25.81 -37.52
C ASP A 102 4.76 26.51 -36.39
N LYS A 103 4.74 26.00 -35.14
CA LYS A 103 3.87 26.52 -34.05
C LYS A 103 4.49 26.47 -32.65
N LEU A 104 4.23 27.52 -31.84
CA LEU A 104 4.27 27.49 -30.37
C LEU A 104 2.86 27.09 -29.88
N ASP A 105 2.75 26.32 -28.81
CA ASP A 105 1.51 25.67 -28.37
C ASP A 105 0.27 26.59 -28.23
N HIS A 106 -0.89 25.99 -28.52
CA HIS A 106 -2.26 26.43 -28.27
C HIS A 106 -2.74 27.78 -28.88
N ASN A 107 -3.61 27.62 -29.88
CA ASN A 107 -4.74 28.49 -30.26
C ASN A 107 -4.54 29.87 -30.91
N GLU A 108 -3.34 30.37 -31.19
CA GLU A 108 -3.18 31.52 -32.11
C GLU A 108 -2.07 31.31 -33.14
N ALA A 109 -2.41 31.45 -34.42
CA ALA A 109 -1.52 31.24 -35.56
C ALA A 109 -0.59 32.44 -35.75
N THR A 110 0.60 32.39 -35.17
CA THR A 110 1.76 33.13 -35.70
C THR A 110 2.83 32.14 -36.09
N ASP A 111 3.25 32.18 -37.36
CA ASP A 111 4.38 31.38 -37.83
C ASP A 111 5.60 31.70 -36.95
N VAL A 112 6.25 30.68 -36.38
CA VAL A 112 7.47 30.84 -35.56
C VAL A 112 8.56 31.60 -36.34
N GLY A 113 8.51 31.54 -37.67
CA GLY A 113 9.36 32.28 -38.58
C GLY A 113 9.16 33.80 -38.61
N GLU A 114 7.98 34.30 -38.22
CA GLU A 114 7.68 35.74 -38.12
C GLU A 114 8.08 36.31 -36.76
N SER A 115 7.84 35.58 -35.66
CA SER A 115 8.20 36.01 -34.31
C SER A 115 9.68 35.79 -33.97
N GLN A 116 10.30 34.78 -34.57
CA GLN A 116 11.70 34.42 -34.36
C GLN A 116 12.37 34.03 -35.69
N PRO A 117 12.77 35.01 -36.54
CA PRO A 117 13.36 34.78 -37.88
C PRO A 117 14.61 33.88 -37.88
N ARG A 118 15.21 33.66 -36.71
CA ARG A 118 16.32 32.75 -36.51
C ARG A 118 15.92 31.31 -36.80
N TRP A 119 14.68 30.88 -36.63
CA TRP A 119 14.25 29.48 -36.88
C TRP A 119 14.06 29.15 -38.37
N ASN A 120 13.90 30.14 -39.24
CA ASN A 120 13.77 29.96 -40.70
C ASN A 120 15.01 29.34 -41.37
N ASN A 121 16.15 29.37 -40.68
CA ASN A 121 17.43 28.83 -41.16
C ASN A 121 17.81 27.51 -40.48
N ALA A 122 16.88 26.93 -39.70
CA ALA A 122 17.05 25.69 -38.97
C ALA A 122 16.21 24.58 -39.63
N GLU A 123 16.80 23.41 -39.82
CA GLU A 123 16.07 22.20 -40.20
C GLU A 123 16.36 21.11 -39.20
N CYS A 124 15.35 20.35 -38.78
CA CYS A 124 15.52 19.23 -37.87
C CYS A 124 14.88 17.96 -38.45
N TYR A 125 15.59 16.85 -38.30
CA TYR A 125 15.13 15.53 -38.70
C TYR A 125 15.17 14.61 -37.48
N ILE A 126 14.14 13.80 -37.28
CA ILE A 126 14.07 12.79 -36.22
C ILE A 126 14.15 11.41 -36.86
N LYS A 127 15.01 10.56 -36.29
CA LYS A 127 15.11 9.14 -36.62
C LYS A 127 14.92 8.31 -35.35
N ILE A 128 14.13 7.25 -35.43
CA ILE A 128 13.93 6.30 -34.33
C ILE A 128 14.57 4.97 -34.71
N GLU A 129 15.34 4.39 -33.80
CA GLU A 129 15.99 3.09 -34.02
C GLU A 129 15.92 2.26 -32.74
N PRO A 130 15.83 0.92 -32.82
CA PRO A 130 15.96 0.07 -31.63
C PRO A 130 17.39 0.09 -31.09
N PHE A 131 17.56 -0.13 -29.78
CA PHE A 131 18.87 -0.30 -29.15
C PHE A 131 18.86 -1.44 -28.13
N ASN A 132 20.00 -2.10 -27.95
CA ASN A 132 20.16 -3.17 -26.97
C ASN A 132 20.94 -2.68 -25.76
N LYS A 133 20.28 -2.61 -24.60
CA LYS A 133 20.85 -2.21 -23.31
C LYS A 133 22.08 -3.05 -22.91
N ASN A 134 22.12 -4.33 -23.33
CA ASN A 134 23.10 -5.34 -22.91
C ASN A 134 24.00 -5.91 -24.05
N GLY A 135 24.05 -5.28 -25.23
CA GLY A 135 25.03 -5.63 -26.28
C GLY A 135 24.82 -6.94 -27.07
N GLY A 136 23.66 -7.60 -26.98
CA GLY A 136 23.31 -8.80 -27.76
C GLY A 136 22.81 -8.53 -29.19
N GLY A 137 22.76 -9.56 -30.05
CA GLY A 137 22.58 -9.47 -31.52
C GLY A 137 21.16 -9.51 -32.10
N THR A 138 20.10 -9.21 -31.33
CA THR A 138 18.71 -9.17 -31.83
C THR A 138 18.06 -7.84 -31.47
N ALA A 139 17.45 -7.14 -32.44
CA ALA A 139 16.86 -5.82 -32.21
C ALA A 139 15.66 -5.90 -31.24
N ASN A 140 15.73 -5.14 -30.13
CA ASN A 140 14.63 -5.01 -29.18
C ASN A 140 13.85 -3.71 -29.44
N TYR A 141 12.61 -3.81 -29.92
CA TYR A 141 11.76 -2.66 -30.25
C TYR A 141 11.06 -2.04 -29.03
N ASN A 142 11.18 -2.66 -27.85
CA ASN A 142 10.78 -2.05 -26.59
C ASN A 142 11.86 -1.09 -26.07
N ASN A 143 13.01 -0.98 -26.74
CA ASN A 143 14.07 -0.05 -26.38
C ASN A 143 14.39 0.80 -27.62
N LEU A 144 13.94 2.05 -27.62
CA LEU A 144 14.10 2.97 -28.74
C LEU A 144 15.09 4.07 -28.41
N LYS A 145 15.93 4.45 -29.37
CA LYS A 145 16.68 5.70 -29.32
C LYS A 145 16.12 6.65 -30.37
N VAL A 146 15.76 7.84 -29.93
CA VAL A 146 15.26 8.94 -30.76
C VAL A 146 16.42 9.86 -31.03
N ILE A 147 16.81 10.01 -32.28
CA ILE A 147 17.95 10.80 -32.72
C ILE A 147 17.42 12.02 -33.47
N ALA A 148 17.48 13.20 -32.87
CA ALA A 148 17.26 14.43 -33.61
C ALA A 148 18.57 14.95 -34.18
N THR A 149 18.52 15.30 -35.45
CA THR A 149 19.63 15.84 -36.20
C THR A 149 19.22 17.18 -36.78
N ALA A 150 19.73 18.27 -36.20
CA ALA A 150 19.43 19.61 -36.66
C ALA A 150 20.60 20.24 -37.42
N THR A 151 20.27 21.01 -38.45
CA THR A 151 21.20 21.80 -39.25
C THR A 151 20.84 23.27 -39.14
N TYR A 152 21.82 24.11 -38.78
CA TYR A 152 21.67 25.56 -38.70
C TYR A 152 22.78 26.24 -39.51
N LEU A 153 22.41 26.94 -40.60
CA LEU A 153 23.35 27.66 -41.48
C LEU A 153 24.63 26.85 -41.82
N GLY A 154 24.43 25.57 -42.18
CA GLY A 154 25.48 24.63 -42.60
C GLY A 154 26.24 23.92 -41.46
N GLN A 155 25.90 24.11 -40.18
CA GLN A 155 26.44 23.31 -39.07
C GLN A 155 25.39 22.31 -38.57
N LYS A 156 25.81 21.06 -38.35
CA LYS A 156 24.93 19.93 -37.99
C LYS A 156 25.22 19.46 -36.56
N LYS A 157 24.20 19.21 -35.76
CA LYS A 157 24.30 18.64 -34.40
C LYS A 157 23.27 17.54 -34.17
N LYS A 158 23.62 16.61 -33.29
CA LYS A 158 22.79 15.45 -32.93
C LYS A 158 22.52 15.43 -31.44
N VAL A 159 21.27 15.15 -31.08
CA VAL A 159 20.81 14.91 -29.70
C VAL A 159 20.04 13.61 -29.70
N VAL A 160 20.27 12.78 -28.69
CA VAL A 160 19.67 11.46 -28.57
C VAL A 160 18.87 11.39 -27.28
N ALA A 161 17.66 10.85 -27.33
CA ALA A 161 16.92 10.38 -26.17
C ALA A 161 16.78 8.87 -26.23
N TYR A 162 16.92 8.20 -25.10
CA TYR A 162 16.69 6.78 -24.97
C TYR A 162 15.34 6.57 -24.28
N LEU A 163 14.44 5.87 -24.96
CA LEU A 163 13.10 5.53 -24.50
C LEU A 163 13.00 4.02 -24.31
N THR A 164 12.31 3.58 -23.27
CA THR A 164 12.03 2.16 -23.05
C THR A 164 10.54 1.99 -22.80
N CYS A 165 9.94 1.03 -23.50
CA CYS A 165 8.56 0.62 -23.32
C CYS A 165 8.49 -0.25 -22.06
N GLU A 166 7.79 0.25 -21.06
CA GLU A 166 7.63 -0.35 -19.74
C GLU A 166 6.15 -0.38 -19.40
N THR A 167 5.72 -1.41 -18.69
CA THR A 167 4.40 -1.40 -18.06
C THR A 167 4.30 -0.17 -17.16
N LEU A 168 3.32 0.70 -17.43
CA LEU A 168 3.01 1.79 -16.52
C LEU A 168 2.27 1.18 -15.32
N HIS A 169 2.69 1.58 -14.13
CA HIS A 169 2.20 1.06 -12.87
C HIS A 169 1.65 2.26 -12.07
N TYR A 170 0.33 2.39 -11.95
CA TYR A 170 -0.40 3.40 -11.14
C TYR A 170 -1.42 2.67 -10.28
N ASN A 171 -1.68 3.01 -8.97
CA ASN A 171 -2.12 2.42 -7.61
C ASN A 171 -3.29 1.41 -7.21
N GLN A 172 -3.07 0.07 -7.03
CA GLN A 172 -4.09 -0.89 -6.47
C GLN A 172 -3.64 -1.76 -5.27
N PHE A 173 -2.50 -1.46 -4.66
CA PHE A 173 -2.16 -2.05 -3.36
C PHE A 173 -2.44 -1.06 -2.24
N THR A 174 -3.73 -0.85 -1.97
CA THR A 174 -4.16 -0.07 -0.82
C THR A 174 -3.83 -0.87 0.45
N PRO A 175 -3.02 -0.32 1.39
CA PRO A 175 -2.82 -0.94 2.69
C PRO A 175 -4.18 -1.29 3.28
N LYS A 176 -4.30 -2.46 3.90
CA LYS A 176 -5.54 -2.90 4.54
C LYS A 176 -5.91 -1.94 5.69
N ALA A 177 -7.16 -1.92 6.15
CA ALA A 177 -7.53 -1.13 7.33
C ALA A 177 -6.66 -1.54 8.52
N LEU A 178 -6.51 -2.85 8.71
CA LEU A 178 -5.53 -3.45 9.61
C LEU A 178 -4.69 -4.47 8.84
N GLU A 179 -3.37 -4.30 8.89
CA GLU A 179 -2.40 -5.25 8.35
C GLU A 179 -1.37 -5.64 9.41
N ILE A 180 -1.23 -6.94 9.66
CA ILE A 180 -0.32 -7.54 10.63
C ILE A 180 0.75 -8.33 9.88
N ILE A 181 2.01 -7.99 10.10
CA ILE A 181 3.14 -8.55 9.35
C ILE A 181 3.92 -9.60 10.14
N GLY A 182 3.86 -9.50 11.47
CA GLY A 182 4.53 -10.42 12.38
C GLY A 182 3.85 -11.78 12.51
N THR A 183 4.63 -12.70 13.06
CA THR A 183 4.25 -14.10 13.30
C THR A 183 3.65 -14.34 14.69
N ASP A 184 3.39 -13.31 15.48
CA ASP A 184 2.81 -13.44 16.82
C ASP A 184 1.38 -12.88 16.83
N GLY A 185 0.43 -13.71 17.25
CA GLY A 185 -1.00 -13.38 17.31
C GLY A 185 -1.37 -12.39 18.43
N GLY A 186 -0.57 -11.34 18.65
CA GLY A 186 -0.74 -10.32 19.70
C GLY A 186 -0.20 -10.71 21.09
N ILE A 187 -0.41 -9.83 22.08
CA ILE A 187 -0.06 -10.13 23.49
C ILE A 187 -0.83 -11.36 23.93
N LYS A 188 -0.15 -12.36 24.50
CA LYS A 188 -0.73 -13.65 24.96
C LYS A 188 -1.44 -14.46 23.86
N ASN A 189 -1.07 -14.25 22.59
CA ASN A 189 -1.57 -14.97 21.42
C ASN A 189 -3.08 -14.80 21.17
N HIS A 190 -3.68 -13.66 21.50
CA HIS A 190 -5.08 -13.40 21.15
C HIS A 190 -5.46 -11.96 20.79
N PHE A 191 -6.48 -11.85 19.94
CA PHE A 191 -7.21 -10.63 19.60
C PHE A 191 -8.56 -10.57 20.31
N GLU A 192 -8.87 -9.42 20.90
CA GLU A 192 -10.09 -9.19 21.67
C GLU A 192 -10.73 -7.84 21.34
N ASN A 193 -12.06 -7.82 21.21
CA ASN A 193 -12.90 -6.62 20.98
C ASN A 193 -12.42 -5.71 19.84
N LEU A 194 -11.78 -6.28 18.83
CA LEU A 194 -11.29 -5.56 17.67
C LEU A 194 -12.44 -5.38 16.67
N GLN A 195 -12.70 -4.13 16.29
CA GLN A 195 -13.60 -3.80 15.20
C GLN A 195 -12.78 -3.24 14.04
N VAL A 196 -12.88 -3.83 12.87
CA VAL A 196 -12.20 -3.34 11.67
C VAL A 196 -13.24 -3.11 10.60
N TYR A 197 -13.26 -1.88 10.08
CA TYR A 197 -14.14 -1.45 9.01
C TYR A 197 -13.30 -1.20 7.77
N GLY A 198 -13.21 -2.22 6.92
CA GLY A 198 -12.29 -2.33 5.80
C GLY A 198 -11.50 -3.65 5.85
N ALA A 199 -10.76 -3.93 4.78
CA ALA A 199 -10.01 -5.18 4.69
C ALA A 199 -9.07 -5.37 5.89
N THR A 200 -8.99 -6.60 6.41
CA THR A 200 -8.06 -7.03 7.46
C THR A 200 -7.12 -8.07 6.88
N GLY A 201 -5.85 -8.07 7.28
CA GLY A 201 -4.96 -9.13 6.83
C GLY A 201 -3.74 -9.38 7.68
N ALA A 202 -3.33 -10.64 7.68
CA ALA A 202 -2.03 -11.09 8.15
C ALA A 202 -1.34 -11.80 6.98
N THR A 203 -0.63 -11.05 6.14
CA THR A 203 -0.34 -11.47 4.75
C THR A 203 1.09 -11.99 4.55
N SER A 204 1.89 -12.07 5.61
CA SER A 204 3.27 -12.55 5.53
C SER A 204 3.35 -14.03 5.11
N GLN A 205 4.20 -14.34 4.11
CA GLN A 205 4.49 -15.72 3.74
C GLN A 205 5.12 -16.51 4.89
N ALA A 206 5.93 -15.86 5.72
CA ALA A 206 6.53 -16.49 6.90
C ALA A 206 5.45 -17.01 7.87
N SER A 207 4.31 -16.33 7.98
CA SER A 207 3.20 -16.77 8.82
C SER A 207 2.52 -18.03 8.27
N HIS A 208 2.47 -18.21 6.94
CA HIS A 208 2.04 -19.46 6.32
C HIS A 208 3.04 -20.58 6.60
N ASP A 209 4.32 -20.35 6.30
CA ASP A 209 5.40 -21.35 6.42
C ASP A 209 5.56 -21.84 7.86
N GLU A 210 5.46 -20.94 8.84
CA GLU A 210 5.54 -21.26 10.26
C GLU A 210 4.21 -21.77 10.85
N ASN A 211 3.14 -21.79 10.06
CA ASN A 211 1.78 -22.10 10.48
C ASN A 211 1.37 -21.29 11.74
N VAL A 212 1.51 -19.97 11.67
CA VAL A 212 1.16 -19.08 12.79
C VAL A 212 -0.33 -19.18 13.09
N LEU A 213 -0.69 -19.35 14.36
CA LEU A 213 -2.08 -19.43 14.80
C LEU A 213 -2.57 -18.07 15.33
N TYR A 214 -3.40 -17.40 14.55
CA TYR A 214 -4.08 -16.15 14.94
C TYR A 214 -5.38 -16.48 15.69
N LYS A 215 -5.45 -16.16 17.00
CA LYS A 215 -6.60 -16.52 17.85
C LYS A 215 -7.48 -15.31 18.13
N PHE A 216 -8.76 -15.41 17.81
CA PHE A 216 -9.82 -14.47 18.16
C PHE A 216 -10.68 -15.14 19.23
N ASN A 217 -10.19 -15.13 20.47
CA ASN A 217 -10.65 -16.03 21.54
C ASN A 217 -11.50 -15.35 22.64
N HIS A 218 -11.55 -14.03 22.79
CA HIS A 218 -12.47 -13.38 23.73
C HIS A 218 -13.15 -12.12 23.16
N ASN A 219 -14.44 -11.99 23.48
CA ASN A 219 -15.35 -10.91 23.09
C ASN A 219 -15.66 -10.77 21.58
N ARG A 220 -16.56 -9.83 21.25
CA ARG A 220 -17.26 -9.70 19.95
C ARG A 220 -16.39 -8.99 18.90
N ASN A 221 -15.32 -9.62 18.40
CA ASN A 221 -14.59 -9.04 17.27
C ASN A 221 -15.52 -8.92 16.06
N ARG A 222 -15.37 -7.84 15.30
CA ARG A 222 -16.18 -7.55 14.12
C ARG A 222 -15.26 -7.13 12.98
N LEU A 223 -15.08 -8.01 12.01
CA LEU A 223 -14.25 -7.76 10.85
C LEU A 223 -15.16 -7.56 9.65
N TYR A 224 -15.22 -6.33 9.15
CA TYR A 224 -16.09 -5.93 8.06
C TYR A 224 -15.26 -5.69 6.79
N GLY A 225 -15.52 -6.46 5.74
CA GLY A 225 -14.71 -6.50 4.51
C GLY A 225 -13.88 -7.78 4.41
N ASN A 226 -12.92 -7.81 3.48
CA ASN A 226 -12.11 -9.00 3.22
C ASN A 226 -11.16 -9.29 4.38
N THR A 227 -11.13 -10.53 4.86
CA THR A 227 -10.19 -11.00 5.90
C THR A 227 -9.24 -12.02 5.30
N ASP A 228 -7.95 -11.69 5.17
CA ASP A 228 -6.94 -12.56 4.58
C ASP A 228 -5.86 -12.95 5.60
N ILE A 229 -5.81 -14.22 6.01
CA ILE A 229 -4.87 -14.73 7.02
C ILE A 229 -3.94 -15.77 6.40
N ASN A 230 -2.65 -15.44 6.33
CA ASN A 230 -1.59 -16.37 5.99
C ASN A 230 -1.12 -17.07 7.26
N GLY A 231 -1.42 -18.37 7.37
CA GLY A 231 -1.33 -19.11 8.63
C GLY A 231 -2.67 -19.76 8.98
N SER A 232 -2.80 -20.20 10.23
CA SER A 232 -4.03 -20.76 10.80
C SER A 232 -4.80 -19.73 11.60
N MET A 233 -6.13 -19.87 11.64
CA MET A 233 -7.03 -18.96 12.35
C MET A 233 -7.94 -19.71 13.30
N ALA A 234 -8.02 -19.24 14.55
CA ALA A 234 -8.87 -19.80 15.58
C ALA A 234 -9.90 -18.75 16.00
N VAL A 235 -11.18 -19.12 16.01
CA VAL A 235 -12.30 -18.24 16.32
C VAL A 235 -13.16 -18.89 17.41
N GLN A 236 -13.47 -18.12 18.45
CA GLN A 236 -14.39 -18.52 19.52
C GLN A 236 -15.37 -17.39 19.82
N ASN A 237 -16.46 -17.65 20.54
CA ASN A 237 -17.40 -16.59 20.96
C ASN A 237 -18.13 -15.93 19.76
N ASN A 238 -18.86 -14.84 20.04
CA ASN A 238 -19.76 -14.18 19.08
C ASN A 238 -19.00 -13.23 18.12
N ASN A 239 -17.96 -13.76 17.46
CA ASN A 239 -17.22 -13.03 16.43
C ASN A 239 -18.04 -12.93 15.14
N VAL A 240 -17.93 -11.78 14.46
CA VAL A 240 -18.68 -11.48 13.24
C VAL A 240 -17.73 -11.19 12.09
N PHE A 241 -17.97 -11.84 10.96
CA PHE A 241 -17.39 -11.51 9.66
C PHE A 241 -18.53 -10.94 8.80
N GLY A 242 -18.40 -9.70 8.34
CA GLY A 242 -19.49 -9.01 7.65
C GLY A 242 -19.04 -8.29 6.39
N SER A 243 -20.01 -7.88 5.58
CA SER A 243 -19.77 -6.92 4.49
C SER A 243 -19.27 -5.58 5.05
N ASN A 244 -18.38 -4.90 4.30
CA ASN A 244 -17.92 -3.57 4.71
C ASN A 244 -19.06 -2.56 4.50
N PRO A 245 -19.53 -1.84 5.53
CA PRO A 245 -20.56 -0.83 5.36
C PRO A 245 -20.04 0.47 4.70
N TYR A 246 -18.73 0.60 4.53
CA TYR A 246 -18.08 1.76 3.90
C TYR A 246 -17.55 1.41 2.50
N TYR A 247 -17.71 2.34 1.55
CA TYR A 247 -17.24 2.22 0.17
C TYR A 247 -16.13 3.25 -0.12
N LEU A 248 -15.06 2.84 -0.80
CA LEU A 248 -14.00 3.73 -1.25
C LEU A 248 -13.95 3.76 -2.79
N ALA A 249 -13.72 4.93 -3.38
CA ALA A 249 -13.44 5.01 -4.82
C ALA A 249 -12.12 4.29 -5.16
N GLY A 250 -12.16 3.35 -6.11
CA GLY A 250 -10.98 2.60 -6.57
C GLY A 250 -10.77 1.23 -5.89
N VAL A 251 -11.50 0.92 -4.81
CA VAL A 251 -11.50 -0.41 -4.17
C VAL A 251 -12.92 -0.93 -4.10
N ASP A 252 -13.15 -2.14 -4.59
CA ASP A 252 -14.47 -2.75 -4.58
C ASP A 252 -14.82 -3.41 -3.23
N ASP A 253 -14.81 -2.59 -2.18
CA ASP A 253 -15.21 -2.95 -0.82
C ASP A 253 -16.73 -2.93 -0.62
N SER A 254 -17.49 -2.56 -1.67
CA SER A 254 -18.97 -2.55 -1.70
C SER A 254 -19.62 -3.93 -1.77
N LYS A 255 -18.81 -4.99 -1.76
CA LYS A 255 -19.23 -6.36 -2.03
C LYS A 255 -19.25 -7.19 -0.73
N GLY A 256 -19.55 -8.47 -0.88
CA GLY A 256 -19.91 -9.43 0.18
C GLY A 256 -18.95 -9.63 1.36
N CYS A 257 -19.11 -10.74 2.08
CA CYS A 257 -18.16 -11.18 3.11
C CYS A 257 -17.21 -12.27 2.56
N ALA A 258 -15.92 -11.94 2.44
CA ALA A 258 -14.87 -12.89 2.07
C ALA A 258 -13.84 -13.10 3.20
N VAL A 259 -13.57 -14.38 3.48
CA VAL A 259 -12.51 -14.80 4.41
C VAL A 259 -11.61 -15.80 3.71
N ASN A 260 -10.31 -15.52 3.67
CA ASN A 260 -9.27 -16.41 3.19
C ASN A 260 -8.33 -16.80 4.33
N VAL A 261 -8.07 -18.10 4.49
CA VAL A 261 -7.11 -18.65 5.45
C VAL A 261 -6.19 -19.62 4.72
N SER A 262 -4.89 -19.39 4.75
CA SER A 262 -3.95 -20.17 3.93
C SER A 262 -3.52 -21.51 4.53
N ARG A 263 -3.80 -21.74 5.81
CA ARG A 263 -3.64 -23.05 6.49
C ARG A 263 -5.01 -23.52 6.97
N SER A 264 -5.19 -23.72 8.27
CA SER A 264 -6.41 -24.26 8.86
C SER A 264 -7.21 -23.21 9.63
N MET A 265 -8.54 -23.33 9.62
CA MET A 265 -9.45 -22.46 10.38
C MET A 265 -10.30 -23.28 11.35
N ILE A 266 -10.42 -22.81 12.59
CA ILE A 266 -11.10 -23.53 13.66
C ILE A 266 -12.11 -22.62 14.36
N PHE A 267 -13.37 -23.02 14.33
CA PHE A 267 -14.44 -22.46 15.14
C PHE A 267 -14.62 -23.33 16.37
N SER A 268 -14.03 -22.95 17.49
CA SER A 268 -13.94 -23.89 18.61
C SER A 268 -15.19 -23.88 19.49
N ALA A 269 -15.78 -22.72 19.82
CA ALA A 269 -16.92 -22.59 20.73
C ALA A 269 -17.81 -21.38 20.43
N ASN A 270 -19.08 -21.46 20.85
CA ASN A 270 -20.14 -20.42 20.69
C ASN A 270 -20.50 -20.12 19.21
N THR A 271 -21.24 -19.03 18.92
CA THR A 271 -21.93 -18.79 17.64
C THR A 271 -21.23 -17.71 16.77
N PRO A 272 -20.08 -17.99 16.14
CA PRO A 272 -19.50 -17.10 15.15
C PRO A 272 -20.43 -16.99 13.94
N SER A 273 -20.50 -15.80 13.33
CA SER A 273 -21.45 -15.52 12.26
C SER A 273 -20.82 -14.83 11.05
N PHE A 274 -21.16 -15.31 9.87
CA PHE A 274 -20.88 -14.63 8.59
C PHE A 274 -22.15 -13.92 8.12
N VAL A 275 -22.07 -12.60 8.01
CA VAL A 275 -23.22 -11.72 7.77
C VAL A 275 -22.96 -10.91 6.50
N PRO A 276 -23.04 -11.52 5.30
CA PRO A 276 -22.97 -10.78 4.06
C PRO A 276 -24.26 -9.99 3.81
N ASP A 277 -24.10 -8.75 3.35
CA ASP A 277 -25.24 -7.93 2.89
C ASP A 277 -25.55 -8.21 1.41
N HIS A 278 -24.57 -8.72 0.68
CA HIS A 278 -24.69 -8.99 -0.75
C HIS A 278 -25.53 -10.25 -1.02
N SER A 279 -26.45 -10.16 -1.98
CA SER A 279 -27.29 -11.28 -2.41
C SER A 279 -26.55 -12.22 -3.36
N LYS A 280 -26.48 -13.50 -3.03
CA LYS A 280 -25.87 -14.57 -3.82
C LYS A 280 -26.85 -15.74 -3.90
N ASP A 281 -27.41 -15.97 -5.08
CA ASP A 281 -28.28 -17.11 -5.36
C ASP A 281 -27.54 -18.43 -5.09
N LEU A 282 -28.13 -19.31 -4.29
CA LEU A 282 -27.59 -20.60 -3.88
C LEU A 282 -27.35 -21.58 -5.04
N PHE A 283 -28.16 -21.52 -6.10
CA PHE A 283 -28.14 -22.52 -7.17
C PHE A 283 -27.63 -22.01 -8.52
N ASN A 284 -27.26 -20.74 -8.61
CA ASN A 284 -26.58 -20.21 -9.79
C ASN A 284 -25.16 -20.78 -9.89
N THR A 285 -24.92 -21.69 -10.83
CA THR A 285 -23.63 -22.37 -11.05
C THR A 285 -22.63 -21.57 -11.89
N ASP A 286 -23.07 -20.49 -12.54
CA ASP A 286 -22.25 -19.67 -13.45
C ASP A 286 -21.38 -18.66 -12.70
N LEU A 287 -21.68 -18.41 -11.42
CA LEU A 287 -20.90 -17.53 -10.55
C LEU A 287 -19.48 -18.07 -10.42
N ASN A 288 -18.45 -17.30 -10.77
CA ASN A 288 -17.06 -17.72 -10.60
C ASN A 288 -16.37 -16.83 -9.56
N PRO A 289 -15.95 -17.37 -8.39
CA PRO A 289 -15.32 -16.56 -7.35
C PRO A 289 -13.89 -16.10 -7.70
N GLN A 290 -13.28 -16.60 -8.78
CA GLN A 290 -11.98 -16.13 -9.29
C GLN A 290 -12.12 -14.95 -10.27
N SER A 291 -13.33 -14.59 -10.70
CA SER A 291 -13.57 -13.49 -11.63
C SER A 291 -13.95 -12.21 -10.87
N THR A 292 -13.36 -11.09 -11.28
CA THR A 292 -13.52 -9.75 -10.66
C THR A 292 -14.95 -9.20 -10.72
N MET A 293 -15.80 -9.76 -11.58
CA MET A 293 -17.19 -9.33 -11.74
C MET A 293 -18.17 -9.90 -10.71
N TRP A 294 -17.83 -10.95 -9.97
CA TRP A 294 -18.79 -11.65 -9.09
C TRP A 294 -18.53 -11.41 -7.60
N ASN A 295 -19.62 -11.30 -6.85
CA ASN A 295 -19.65 -10.72 -5.51
C ASN A 295 -19.12 -11.66 -4.42
N TYR A 296 -18.26 -11.11 -3.55
CA TYR A 296 -17.43 -11.79 -2.55
C TYR A 296 -18.20 -12.37 -1.36
N ASN A 297 -19.04 -13.40 -1.53
CA ASN A 297 -19.54 -14.19 -0.38
C ASN A 297 -18.90 -15.58 -0.35
N TYR A 298 -17.75 -15.71 0.31
CA TYR A 298 -17.12 -17.00 0.51
C TYR A 298 -16.27 -17.10 1.77
N LEU A 299 -16.18 -18.32 2.28
CA LEU A 299 -15.19 -18.76 3.27
C LEU A 299 -14.23 -19.71 2.57
N ASN A 300 -12.98 -19.30 2.38
CA ASN A 300 -11.94 -20.08 1.70
C ASN A 300 -10.82 -20.42 2.66
N VAL A 301 -10.64 -21.71 2.96
CA VAL A 301 -9.62 -22.22 3.85
C VAL A 301 -8.78 -23.21 3.06
N LEU A 302 -7.47 -22.99 2.90
CA LEU A 302 -6.67 -23.82 2.00
C LEU A 302 -6.53 -25.26 2.48
N GLU A 303 -6.49 -25.48 3.80
CA GLU A 303 -6.30 -26.79 4.41
C GLU A 303 -7.55 -27.26 5.17
N GLY A 304 -7.49 -27.40 6.49
CA GLY A 304 -8.57 -27.92 7.32
C GLY A 304 -9.49 -26.83 7.88
N LEU A 305 -10.78 -27.00 7.69
CA LEU A 305 -11.83 -26.18 8.31
C LEU A 305 -12.58 -27.01 9.36
N VAL A 306 -12.52 -26.58 10.60
CA VAL A 306 -13.04 -27.31 11.77
C VAL A 306 -14.11 -26.49 12.48
N PHE A 307 -15.32 -27.04 12.58
CA PHE A 307 -16.39 -26.51 13.40
C PHE A 307 -16.67 -27.44 14.58
N THR A 308 -16.24 -26.99 15.76
CA THR A 308 -16.71 -27.52 17.03
C THR A 308 -17.59 -26.54 17.80
N SER A 309 -17.76 -25.33 17.28
CA SER A 309 -18.74 -24.34 17.71
C SER A 309 -20.15 -24.92 17.79
N ASN A 310 -20.97 -24.36 18.67
CA ASN A 310 -22.40 -24.65 18.70
C ASN A 310 -23.15 -23.45 18.14
N GLY A 311 -23.99 -23.65 17.13
CA GLY A 311 -24.84 -22.60 16.55
C GLY A 311 -24.10 -21.56 15.71
N ALA A 312 -22.93 -21.88 15.14
CA ALA A 312 -22.31 -21.02 14.14
C ALA A 312 -23.22 -20.87 12.91
N SER A 313 -23.20 -19.70 12.30
CA SER A 313 -23.96 -19.40 11.07
C SER A 313 -23.03 -18.92 9.97
N VAL A 314 -22.98 -19.64 8.86
CA VAL A 314 -22.25 -19.24 7.65
C VAL A 314 -23.26 -18.76 6.62
N GLY A 315 -23.40 -17.43 6.50
CA GLY A 315 -24.48 -16.77 5.76
C GLY A 315 -25.68 -16.45 6.66
N VAL A 316 -26.57 -15.58 6.15
CA VAL A 316 -27.76 -15.09 6.89
C VAL A 316 -29.02 -15.86 6.49
N ASN A 317 -29.16 -16.15 5.21
CA ASN A 317 -30.29 -16.82 4.60
C ASN A 317 -29.87 -17.32 3.20
N ASP A 318 -30.74 -18.06 2.51
CA ASP A 318 -30.40 -18.67 1.21
C ASP A 318 -30.18 -17.63 0.09
N THR A 319 -30.64 -16.39 0.26
CA THR A 319 -30.39 -15.26 -0.64
C THR A 319 -29.08 -14.56 -0.30
N ASN A 320 -28.67 -14.51 0.96
CA ASN A 320 -27.41 -13.95 1.44
C ASN A 320 -26.45 -15.09 1.81
N SER A 321 -26.19 -15.94 0.83
CA SER A 321 -25.44 -17.18 1.00
C SER A 321 -23.93 -16.96 0.95
N VAL A 322 -23.16 -17.78 1.68
CA VAL A 322 -21.69 -17.82 1.73
C VAL A 322 -21.22 -19.22 1.32
N ASP A 323 -20.53 -19.31 0.19
CA ASP A 323 -19.96 -20.59 -0.24
C ASP A 323 -18.69 -20.92 0.56
N THR A 324 -18.53 -22.17 0.93
CA THR A 324 -17.37 -22.65 1.69
C THR A 324 -16.45 -23.48 0.82
N TYR A 325 -15.17 -23.15 0.80
CA TYR A 325 -14.12 -23.82 0.05
C TYR A 325 -13.06 -24.31 1.04
N THR A 326 -12.81 -25.62 1.10
CA THR A 326 -11.81 -26.18 2.02
C THR A 326 -11.15 -27.44 1.47
N SER A 327 -10.09 -27.95 2.11
CA SER A 327 -9.51 -29.24 1.75
C SER A 327 -9.80 -30.35 2.74
N MET A 328 -10.40 -30.00 3.88
CA MET A 328 -11.07 -30.93 4.79
C MET A 328 -12.09 -30.16 5.61
N LEU A 329 -13.32 -30.68 5.73
CA LEU A 329 -14.35 -30.09 6.58
C LEU A 329 -14.66 -31.03 7.74
N TYR A 330 -14.51 -30.55 8.98
CA TYR A 330 -14.86 -31.28 10.20
C TYR A 330 -16.01 -30.58 10.92
N LEU A 331 -17.10 -31.29 11.18
CA LEU A 331 -18.25 -30.82 11.95
C LEU A 331 -18.48 -31.78 13.12
N GLY A 332 -18.15 -31.41 14.34
CA GLY A 332 -18.18 -32.35 15.45
C GLY A 332 -17.71 -31.80 16.80
N PRO A 333 -17.56 -32.67 17.81
CA PRO A 333 -16.92 -32.30 19.07
C PRO A 333 -15.42 -32.05 18.88
N GLU A 334 -14.67 -31.83 19.96
CA GLU A 334 -13.21 -31.71 19.92
C GLU A 334 -12.53 -32.82 19.08
N PRO A 335 -11.70 -32.49 18.08
CA PRO A 335 -11.00 -33.49 17.28
C PRO A 335 -9.98 -34.26 18.12
N GLY A 336 -9.74 -35.52 17.72
CA GLY A 336 -8.69 -36.35 18.29
C GLY A 336 -7.29 -35.76 18.11
N VAL A 337 -6.32 -36.31 18.86
CA VAL A 337 -4.92 -35.86 18.87
C VAL A 337 -4.31 -35.88 17.47
N GLU A 338 -4.65 -36.85 16.66
CA GLU A 338 -4.09 -37.05 15.32
C GLU A 338 -4.53 -35.94 14.35
N ILE A 339 -5.79 -35.51 14.41
CA ILE A 339 -6.30 -34.38 13.60
C ILE A 339 -5.67 -33.07 14.08
N LYS A 340 -5.57 -32.88 15.40
CA LYS A 340 -4.88 -31.71 15.98
C LYS A 340 -3.42 -31.65 15.58
N THR A 341 -2.77 -32.80 15.46
CA THR A 341 -1.40 -32.93 14.96
C THR A 341 -1.32 -32.55 13.49
N ALA A 342 -2.24 -33.05 12.66
CA ALA A 342 -2.32 -32.69 11.24
C ALA A 342 -2.47 -31.17 11.03
N ILE A 343 -3.31 -30.51 11.84
CA ILE A 343 -3.52 -29.06 11.80
C ILE A 343 -2.29 -28.26 12.26
N ALA A 344 -1.58 -28.74 13.28
CA ALA A 344 -0.43 -28.05 13.87
C ALA A 344 0.85 -28.15 13.02
N ARG A 345 0.91 -29.10 12.08
CA ARG A 345 2.08 -29.32 11.22
C ARG A 345 2.40 -28.10 10.36
N LYS A 346 3.69 -27.82 10.17
CA LYS A 346 4.17 -26.78 9.27
C LYS A 346 4.44 -27.36 7.89
N HIS A 347 5.08 -28.52 7.85
CA HIS A 347 5.44 -29.23 6.62
C HIS A 347 5.12 -30.74 6.67
N PRO A 348 4.84 -31.37 5.50
CA PRO A 348 4.63 -32.82 5.43
C PRO A 348 5.79 -33.72 5.84
N SER A 349 6.98 -33.16 6.05
CA SER A 349 8.13 -33.89 6.59
C SER A 349 8.26 -33.82 8.11
N ASP A 350 7.48 -32.98 8.79
CA ASP A 350 7.63 -32.77 10.25
C ASP A 350 7.23 -34.02 11.03
N THR A 351 8.18 -34.74 11.61
CA THR A 351 7.89 -35.96 12.38
C THR A 351 7.65 -35.69 13.87
N ASP A 352 8.12 -34.56 14.38
CA ASP A 352 8.08 -34.19 15.80
C ASP A 352 7.32 -32.87 15.97
N VAL A 353 6.00 -32.94 16.03
CA VAL A 353 5.11 -31.78 16.09
C VAL A 353 4.63 -31.61 17.52
N ASP A 354 5.04 -30.52 18.17
CA ASP A 354 4.49 -30.14 19.47
C ASP A 354 3.12 -29.49 19.27
N TYR A 355 2.11 -30.32 18.98
CA TYR A 355 0.74 -29.84 18.84
C TYR A 355 0.27 -29.20 20.16
N VAL A 356 0.77 -29.67 21.31
CA VAL A 356 0.45 -29.07 22.61
C VAL A 356 0.90 -27.62 22.61
N SER A 357 2.15 -27.29 22.27
CA SER A 357 2.59 -25.89 22.18
C SER A 357 1.94 -25.08 21.05
N PHE A 358 1.42 -25.72 20.00
CA PHE A 358 0.65 -25.04 18.96
C PHE A 358 -0.71 -24.59 19.50
N TRP A 359 -1.38 -25.48 20.25
CA TRP A 359 -2.71 -25.24 20.81
C TRP A 359 -2.66 -24.47 22.15
N ASP A 360 -1.68 -24.74 23.00
CA ASP A 360 -1.39 -24.14 24.31
C ASP A 360 -0.27 -23.09 24.24
N THR A 361 -0.51 -21.93 24.86
CA THR A 361 0.47 -20.89 25.13
C THR A 361 1.57 -21.41 26.07
N LYS A 362 2.84 -21.06 25.83
CA LYS A 362 3.95 -21.34 26.77
C LYS A 362 3.60 -21.04 28.24
N GLU A 363 4.13 -21.88 29.12
CA GLU A 363 4.04 -21.90 30.60
C GLU A 363 3.39 -20.69 31.31
N GLY A 364 2.23 -20.94 31.94
CA GLY A 364 1.79 -20.14 33.10
C GLY A 364 0.46 -19.38 32.98
N VAL A 365 -0.18 -19.37 31.81
CA VAL A 365 -1.51 -18.76 31.63
C VAL A 365 -2.47 -19.81 31.07
N LYS A 366 -3.29 -20.40 31.95
CA LYS A 366 -4.47 -21.18 31.56
C LYS A 366 -5.55 -20.19 31.10
N ASP A 367 -5.51 -19.76 29.84
CA ASP A 367 -6.67 -19.13 29.23
C ASP A 367 -7.41 -20.20 28.40
N ASP A 368 -8.66 -20.44 28.78
CA ASP A 368 -9.53 -21.57 28.40
C ASP A 368 -9.85 -21.62 26.88
N TYR A 369 -9.00 -22.26 26.07
CA TYR A 369 -9.39 -22.60 24.69
C TYR A 369 -10.39 -23.78 24.69
N GLY A 370 -11.67 -23.47 24.88
CA GLY A 370 -12.75 -24.48 24.92
C GLY A 370 -13.23 -24.94 23.54
N PHE A 371 -13.44 -26.25 23.38
CA PHE A 371 -14.16 -26.83 22.24
C PHE A 371 -15.62 -27.08 22.61
N GLY A 372 -16.55 -26.77 21.70
CA GLY A 372 -17.96 -27.09 21.80
C GLY A 372 -18.25 -28.52 21.31
N GLN A 373 -19.50 -28.75 20.92
CA GLN A 373 -20.00 -30.06 20.48
C GLN A 373 -20.28 -30.12 18.97
N GLY A 374 -19.99 -29.04 18.24
CA GLY A 374 -20.32 -28.90 16.82
C GLY A 374 -21.82 -28.75 16.55
N ALA A 375 -22.67 -28.60 17.56
CA ALA A 375 -24.10 -28.81 17.43
C ALA A 375 -24.85 -27.57 16.90
N GLY A 376 -25.85 -27.77 16.04
CA GLY A 376 -26.74 -26.69 15.59
C GLY A 376 -26.12 -25.69 14.61
N ASN A 377 -24.99 -26.02 13.98
CA ASN A 377 -24.35 -25.15 12.99
C ASN A 377 -25.19 -25.07 11.69
N ILE A 378 -25.30 -23.87 11.12
CA ILE A 378 -26.11 -23.59 9.92
C ILE A 378 -25.21 -23.02 8.83
N PHE A 379 -25.33 -23.56 7.62
CA PHE A 379 -24.64 -23.10 6.42
C PHE A 379 -25.67 -22.74 5.35
N HIS A 380 -25.81 -21.45 5.07
CA HIS A 380 -26.54 -20.93 3.93
C HIS A 380 -25.56 -20.76 2.77
N GLY A 381 -25.27 -21.84 2.03
CA GLY A 381 -24.30 -21.81 0.94
C GLY A 381 -23.89 -23.20 0.47
N ASN A 382 -23.18 -23.26 -0.66
CA ASN A 382 -22.61 -24.51 -1.14
C ASN A 382 -21.28 -24.82 -0.44
N ILE A 383 -20.95 -26.09 -0.30
CA ILE A 383 -19.67 -26.54 0.26
C ILE A 383 -18.87 -27.25 -0.82
N PHE A 384 -17.62 -26.84 -1.01
CA PHE A 384 -16.68 -27.45 -1.94
C PHE A 384 -15.44 -27.91 -1.17
N THR A 385 -15.12 -29.20 -1.26
CA THR A 385 -13.88 -29.75 -0.70
C THR A 385 -12.91 -30.18 -1.80
N TYR A 386 -11.64 -29.83 -1.67
CA TYR A 386 -10.60 -30.10 -2.66
C TYR A 386 -9.52 -31.00 -2.09
N ASN A 387 -9.06 -31.94 -2.91
CA ASN A 387 -7.82 -32.64 -2.64
C ASN A 387 -6.68 -31.61 -2.66
N TYR A 388 -6.01 -31.44 -1.53
CA TYR A 388 -4.79 -30.65 -1.43
C TYR A 388 -3.62 -31.61 -1.59
N ASP A 389 -2.59 -31.25 -2.36
CA ASP A 389 -1.42 -32.11 -2.65
C ASP A 389 -0.49 -32.29 -1.42
N GLY A 390 -1.06 -32.69 -0.28
CA GLY A 390 -0.44 -32.97 1.00
C GLY A 390 -1.11 -34.16 1.69
N LYS A 391 -0.35 -34.93 2.45
CA LYS A 391 -0.78 -36.23 3.03
C LYS A 391 -1.87 -36.14 4.12
N PHE A 392 -2.37 -34.95 4.43
CA PHE A 392 -3.19 -34.66 5.63
C PHE A 392 -4.64 -34.28 5.33
N PHE A 393 -4.88 -33.64 4.18
CA PHE A 393 -6.19 -33.08 3.80
C PHE A 393 -6.49 -33.45 2.35
N ASN A 394 -7.35 -34.43 2.16
CA ASN A 394 -7.56 -35.12 0.88
C ASN A 394 -8.97 -34.88 0.31
N GLY A 395 -9.60 -33.76 0.68
CA GLY A 395 -10.97 -33.41 0.29
C GLY A 395 -12.05 -34.12 1.09
N ASP A 396 -11.72 -34.70 2.24
CA ASP A 396 -12.69 -35.43 3.07
C ASP A 396 -13.62 -34.46 3.84
N MET A 397 -14.86 -34.89 4.06
CA MET A 397 -15.80 -34.24 4.98
C MET A 397 -16.17 -35.18 6.13
N MET A 398 -16.22 -34.66 7.34
CA MET A 398 -16.47 -35.42 8.58
C MET A 398 -17.64 -34.79 9.34
N VAL A 399 -18.70 -35.56 9.57
CA VAL A 399 -19.94 -35.09 10.20
C VAL A 399 -20.27 -35.97 11.42
N TYR A 400 -19.86 -35.48 12.59
CA TYR A 400 -20.05 -36.12 13.90
C TYR A 400 -20.95 -35.28 14.83
N ALA A 401 -21.26 -34.05 14.44
CA ALA A 401 -22.13 -33.15 15.16
C ALA A 401 -23.62 -33.46 14.99
N ASN A 402 -24.41 -32.98 15.95
CA ASN A 402 -25.87 -33.07 15.91
C ASN A 402 -26.49 -31.75 15.40
N ASP A 403 -27.65 -31.85 14.75
CA ASP A 403 -28.48 -30.75 14.27
C ASP A 403 -27.79 -29.75 13.31
N THR A 404 -26.86 -30.22 12.48
CA THR A 404 -26.21 -29.40 11.45
C THR A 404 -27.12 -29.29 10.22
N VAL A 405 -27.28 -28.08 9.69
CA VAL A 405 -28.06 -27.79 8.49
C VAL A 405 -27.19 -27.11 7.43
N ILE A 406 -27.20 -27.64 6.21
CA ILE A 406 -26.58 -27.04 5.03
C ILE A 406 -27.69 -26.83 3.99
N SER A 407 -28.02 -25.59 3.67
CA SER A 407 -29.07 -25.29 2.68
C SER A 407 -28.65 -25.65 1.26
N GLY A 408 -27.35 -25.56 0.96
CA GLY A 408 -26.79 -25.78 -0.37
C GLY A 408 -26.38 -27.22 -0.68
N ASP A 409 -25.74 -27.35 -1.84
CA ASP A 409 -25.13 -28.58 -2.32
C ASP A 409 -23.72 -28.78 -1.71
N ILE A 410 -23.38 -30.05 -1.48
CA ILE A 410 -22.08 -30.48 -0.96
C ILE A 410 -21.31 -31.18 -2.07
N TYR A 411 -20.18 -30.61 -2.48
CA TYR A 411 -19.31 -31.11 -3.53
C TYR A 411 -18.01 -31.63 -2.91
N LEU A 412 -17.78 -32.95 -3.01
CA LEU A 412 -16.64 -33.61 -2.38
C LEU A 412 -15.67 -34.22 -3.39
N SER A 413 -14.38 -33.95 -3.17
CA SER A 413 -13.28 -34.58 -3.91
C SER A 413 -12.61 -35.71 -3.11
N GLY A 414 -12.85 -35.75 -1.79
CA GLY A 414 -12.59 -36.89 -0.91
C GLY A 414 -13.86 -37.64 -0.57
N ASP A 415 -13.80 -38.41 0.52
CA ASP A 415 -14.93 -39.22 1.02
C ASP A 415 -15.71 -38.49 2.12
N LEU A 416 -16.98 -38.86 2.32
CA LEU A 416 -17.81 -38.39 3.43
C LEU A 416 -17.80 -39.41 4.57
N TYR A 417 -17.43 -38.99 5.78
CA TYR A 417 -17.47 -39.79 7.01
C TYR A 417 -18.53 -39.25 7.94
N ILE A 418 -19.55 -40.05 8.26
CA ILE A 418 -20.70 -39.58 9.04
C ILE A 418 -21.07 -40.54 10.16
N THR A 419 -21.21 -40.00 11.38
CA THR A 419 -21.76 -40.73 12.54
C THR A 419 -22.93 -40.01 13.19
N ALA A 420 -23.31 -38.83 12.68
CA ALA A 420 -24.53 -38.14 13.09
C ALA A 420 -25.77 -39.03 12.90
N SER A 421 -26.78 -38.89 13.76
CA SER A 421 -28.01 -39.68 13.65
C SER A 421 -28.92 -39.15 12.55
N GLU A 422 -29.84 -39.99 12.09
CA GLU A 422 -30.88 -39.58 11.14
C GLU A 422 -31.70 -38.41 11.70
N GLY A 423 -31.94 -37.40 10.87
CA GLY A 423 -32.62 -36.16 11.26
C GLY A 423 -31.72 -35.07 11.87
N GLN A 424 -30.49 -35.42 12.28
CA GLN A 424 -29.52 -34.49 12.89
C GLN A 424 -28.53 -33.90 11.87
N PHE A 425 -28.56 -34.35 10.62
CA PHE A 425 -27.81 -33.76 9.52
C PHE A 425 -28.76 -33.55 8.34
N LYS A 426 -28.76 -32.34 7.79
CA LYS A 426 -29.58 -31.95 6.64
C LYS A 426 -28.72 -31.27 5.60
N ALA A 427 -28.87 -31.69 4.35
CA ALA A 427 -28.27 -31.07 3.18
C ALA A 427 -29.23 -31.17 1.99
N HIS A 428 -29.05 -30.33 0.96
CA HIS A 428 -29.87 -30.42 -0.26
C HIS A 428 -29.47 -31.65 -1.10
N SER A 429 -28.19 -31.74 -1.49
CA SER A 429 -27.65 -32.93 -2.16
C SER A 429 -26.16 -33.10 -1.91
N ILE A 430 -25.68 -34.34 -2.07
CA ILE A 430 -24.25 -34.68 -1.98
C ILE A 430 -23.78 -35.10 -3.37
N ILE A 431 -22.74 -34.44 -3.85
CA ILE A 431 -22.09 -34.67 -5.14
C ILE A 431 -20.66 -35.13 -4.88
N LEU A 432 -20.37 -36.36 -5.26
CA LEU A 432 -19.05 -36.97 -5.10
C LEU A 432 -18.31 -36.97 -6.44
N LEU A 433 -17.00 -36.78 -6.42
CA LEU A 433 -16.19 -37.14 -7.58
C LEU A 433 -16.25 -38.66 -7.84
N PRO A 434 -16.09 -39.11 -9.09
CA PRO A 434 -16.08 -40.53 -9.42
C PRO A 434 -15.09 -41.33 -8.55
N GLY A 435 -15.56 -42.43 -7.95
CA GLY A 435 -14.75 -43.29 -7.09
C GLY A 435 -14.60 -42.83 -5.64
N LYS A 436 -15.37 -41.81 -5.21
CA LYS A 436 -15.48 -41.36 -3.82
C LYS A 436 -16.77 -41.87 -3.19
N HIS A 437 -16.74 -42.03 -1.87
CA HIS A 437 -17.76 -42.79 -1.15
C HIS A 437 -18.23 -42.10 0.12
N VAL A 438 -19.38 -42.56 0.62
CA VAL A 438 -19.91 -42.20 1.93
C VAL A 438 -19.73 -43.38 2.88
N TYR A 439 -19.18 -43.13 4.08
CA TYR A 439 -18.96 -44.13 5.12
C TYR A 439 -19.68 -43.74 6.42
N LYS A 440 -20.38 -44.71 7.03
CA LYS A 440 -21.00 -44.57 8.35
C LYS A 440 -20.02 -44.91 9.48
N CYS A 441 -18.90 -44.21 9.52
CA CYS A 441 -17.87 -44.40 10.56
C CYS A 441 -17.12 -43.09 10.83
N GLN A 442 -16.36 -43.08 11.92
CA GLN A 442 -15.37 -42.02 12.14
C GLN A 442 -14.19 -42.19 11.18
N ARG A 443 -13.58 -41.07 10.81
CA ARG A 443 -12.37 -41.01 10.01
C ARG A 443 -11.18 -41.30 10.91
N THR A 444 -10.31 -42.20 10.47
CA THR A 444 -9.10 -42.56 11.21
C THR A 444 -7.88 -41.85 10.61
N TYR A 445 -7.01 -41.36 11.50
CA TYR A 445 -5.71 -40.78 11.17
C TYR A 445 -4.61 -41.59 11.87
N ASN A 446 -3.43 -41.63 11.26
CA ASN A 446 -2.25 -42.20 11.88
C ASN A 446 -1.69 -41.22 12.93
N ALA A 447 -0.81 -41.71 13.82
CA ALA A 447 -0.21 -40.89 14.87
C ALA A 447 0.60 -39.69 14.35
N ASP A 448 1.07 -39.75 13.10
CA ASP A 448 1.76 -38.64 12.41
C ASP A 448 0.78 -37.62 11.79
N GLY A 449 -0.53 -37.79 11.98
CA GLY A 449 -1.56 -36.95 11.39
C GLY A 449 -1.85 -37.25 9.91
N SER A 450 -1.24 -38.28 9.31
CA SER A 450 -1.57 -38.70 7.94
C SER A 450 -2.89 -39.48 7.88
N VAL A 451 -3.56 -39.38 6.74
CA VAL A 451 -4.84 -40.05 6.50
C VAL A 451 -4.66 -41.58 6.45
N ALA A 452 -5.42 -42.33 7.27
CA ALA A 452 -5.39 -43.80 7.25
C ALA A 452 -6.37 -44.38 6.22
N ALA A 453 -6.17 -45.62 5.77
CA ALA A 453 -7.13 -46.27 4.86
C ALA A 453 -8.41 -46.69 5.60
N THR A 454 -9.58 -46.47 4.97
CA THR A 454 -10.87 -46.88 5.52
C THR A 454 -11.17 -48.34 5.17
N THR A 455 -11.59 -49.12 6.17
CA THR A 455 -11.99 -50.53 6.02
C THR A 455 -13.50 -50.74 6.11
N ALA A 456 -14.28 -49.67 6.33
CA ALA A 456 -15.73 -49.73 6.37
C ALA A 456 -16.35 -49.91 4.97
N THR A 457 -17.53 -50.51 4.91
CA THR A 457 -18.29 -50.65 3.66
C THR A 457 -18.97 -49.31 3.30
N PRO A 458 -18.90 -48.87 2.04
CA PRO A 458 -19.56 -47.64 1.61
C PRO A 458 -21.09 -47.76 1.60
N VAL A 459 -21.78 -46.64 1.78
CA VAL A 459 -23.23 -46.49 1.63
C VAL A 459 -23.54 -46.17 0.18
N ASN A 460 -24.52 -46.86 -0.39
CA ASN A 460 -24.97 -46.64 -1.78
C ASN A 460 -26.28 -45.84 -1.81
N ASP A 461 -26.42 -44.99 -2.83
CA ASP A 461 -27.63 -44.31 -3.30
C ASP A 461 -28.19 -43.15 -2.46
N SER A 462 -28.20 -43.20 -1.12
CA SER A 462 -28.61 -42.05 -0.28
C SER A 462 -28.17 -42.19 1.19
N ILE A 463 -28.12 -41.06 1.90
CA ILE A 463 -27.88 -41.00 3.35
C ILE A 463 -28.90 -40.07 4.02
N PHE A 464 -29.67 -40.58 4.99
CA PHE A 464 -30.72 -39.81 5.70
C PHE A 464 -31.74 -39.11 4.78
N GLY A 465 -32.06 -39.72 3.63
CA GLY A 465 -32.93 -39.12 2.61
C GLY A 465 -32.26 -38.06 1.73
N ILE A 466 -30.98 -37.75 1.95
CA ILE A 466 -30.18 -36.85 1.13
C ILE A 466 -29.72 -37.63 -0.11
N PRO A 467 -30.01 -37.14 -1.32
CA PRO A 467 -29.57 -37.79 -2.56
C PRO A 467 -28.05 -37.70 -2.70
N ILE A 468 -27.43 -38.83 -3.07
CA ILE A 468 -26.01 -38.91 -3.41
C ILE A 468 -25.89 -39.12 -4.93
N ARG A 469 -25.08 -38.31 -5.59
CA ARG A 469 -24.75 -38.50 -7.02
C ARG A 469 -23.24 -38.40 -7.24
N GLU A 470 -22.75 -39.14 -8.22
CA GLU A 470 -21.39 -38.95 -8.74
C GLU A 470 -21.43 -37.98 -9.93
N ASP A 471 -20.59 -36.96 -9.90
CA ASP A 471 -20.43 -36.00 -10.99
C ASP A 471 -19.03 -35.38 -10.97
N ASN A 472 -18.47 -35.08 -12.14
CA ASN A 472 -17.20 -34.37 -12.23
C ASN A 472 -17.45 -32.85 -12.18
N TRP A 473 -17.62 -32.36 -10.95
CA TRP A 473 -17.97 -30.98 -10.67
C TRP A 473 -16.78 -29.99 -10.75
N LEU A 474 -15.55 -30.45 -10.95
CA LEU A 474 -14.34 -29.60 -10.95
C LEU A 474 -14.34 -28.50 -12.03
N ASN A 475 -15.12 -28.67 -13.09
CA ASN A 475 -15.23 -27.69 -14.18
C ASN A 475 -16.36 -26.67 -13.96
N LEU A 476 -17.15 -26.79 -12.88
CA LEU A 476 -18.19 -25.82 -12.57
C LEU A 476 -17.54 -24.46 -12.25
N PRO A 477 -17.99 -23.35 -12.85
CA PRO A 477 -17.46 -22.01 -12.55
C PRO A 477 -17.51 -21.69 -11.05
N ARG A 478 -18.60 -22.04 -10.36
CA ARG A 478 -18.75 -21.82 -8.92
C ARG A 478 -17.87 -22.69 -8.04
N ALA A 479 -17.44 -23.83 -8.56
CA ALA A 479 -16.51 -24.71 -7.90
C ALA A 479 -15.05 -24.35 -8.18
N GLN A 480 -14.75 -23.25 -8.88
CA GLN A 480 -13.38 -22.76 -8.94
C GLN A 480 -12.99 -22.22 -7.57
N ARG A 481 -11.89 -22.72 -7.00
CA ARG A 481 -11.44 -22.29 -5.67
C ARG A 481 -11.03 -20.81 -5.71
N PRO A 482 -11.50 -19.94 -4.80
CA PRO A 482 -11.04 -18.55 -4.76
C PRO A 482 -9.52 -18.48 -4.61
N LYS A 483 -8.90 -17.48 -5.25
CA LYS A 483 -7.46 -17.25 -5.08
C LYS A 483 -7.20 -16.82 -3.64
N CYS A 484 -6.31 -17.52 -2.95
CA CYS A 484 -5.75 -17.08 -1.68
C CYS A 484 -4.45 -16.34 -2.01
N SER A 485 -4.38 -15.06 -1.67
CA SER A 485 -3.17 -14.24 -1.85
C SER A 485 -2.12 -14.64 -0.81
N LEU A 486 -1.50 -15.79 -1.01
CA LEU A 486 -0.15 -16.02 -0.51
C LEU A 486 0.72 -14.99 -1.22
N LEU A 487 1.15 -13.95 -0.50
CA LEU A 487 2.08 -12.99 -1.09
C LEU A 487 3.39 -13.75 -1.29
N ASP A 488 3.68 -14.20 -2.52
CA ASP A 488 4.96 -14.80 -2.90
C ASP A 488 6.14 -13.80 -2.75
N GLU A 489 5.86 -12.55 -2.37
CA GLU A 489 6.81 -11.46 -2.27
C GLU A 489 6.77 -10.81 -0.88
N THR A 490 7.96 -10.42 -0.43
CA THR A 490 8.23 -9.53 0.70
C THR A 490 7.15 -8.45 0.82
N PRO A 491 6.52 -8.26 1.98
CA PRO A 491 5.26 -7.51 2.06
C PRO A 491 5.40 -6.02 1.68
N TYR A 492 6.63 -5.48 1.70
CA TYR A 492 6.96 -4.10 1.34
C TYR A 492 8.33 -4.01 0.69
N TYR A 493 8.45 -3.10 -0.28
CA TYR A 493 9.72 -2.75 -0.92
C TYR A 493 10.46 -1.64 -0.18
N TYR A 494 9.73 -0.83 0.60
CA TYR A 494 10.29 0.26 1.39
C TYR A 494 9.78 0.23 2.83
N TYR A 495 10.72 0.27 3.75
CA TYR A 495 10.47 0.43 5.19
C TYR A 495 10.45 1.91 5.60
N PRO A 496 9.89 2.28 6.78
CA PRO A 496 9.91 3.64 7.31
C PRO A 496 11.29 4.31 7.25
N GLU A 497 12.36 3.55 7.46
CA GLU A 497 13.76 3.98 7.36
C GLU A 497 14.10 4.55 5.99
N HIS A 498 13.57 3.95 4.91
CA HIS A 498 13.77 4.44 3.55
C HIS A 498 13.02 5.74 3.34
N LEU A 499 11.78 5.81 3.84
CA LEU A 499 10.95 7.01 3.76
C LEU A 499 11.59 8.19 4.52
N MET A 500 12.28 7.94 5.62
CA MET A 500 12.88 9.00 6.45
C MET A 500 14.35 9.30 6.12
N CYS A 501 15.14 8.34 5.65
CA CYS A 501 16.60 8.49 5.56
C CYS A 501 17.19 8.31 4.16
N CYS A 502 16.44 7.78 3.18
CA CYS A 502 16.99 7.51 1.85
C CYS A 502 17.20 8.82 1.06
N GLU A 503 18.45 9.13 0.71
CA GLU A 503 18.84 10.30 -0.09
C GLU A 503 18.56 10.12 -1.59
N GLU A 504 18.45 8.87 -2.07
CA GLU A 504 18.26 8.56 -3.48
C GLU A 504 16.83 8.85 -3.93
N GLY A 505 16.71 9.74 -4.93
CA GLY A 505 15.48 10.39 -5.34
C GLY A 505 14.47 9.44 -5.97
N ASN A 506 13.36 9.22 -5.23
CA ASN A 506 11.97 9.03 -5.66
C ASN A 506 11.10 8.51 -4.50
N VAL A 507 11.72 8.00 -3.43
CA VAL A 507 11.02 7.35 -2.31
C VAL A 507 10.84 8.30 -1.13
N SER A 508 11.89 9.04 -0.78
CA SER A 508 11.84 10.00 0.33
C SER A 508 11.56 11.44 -0.13
N THR A 509 10.55 12.09 0.45
CA THR A 509 10.25 13.51 0.28
C THR A 509 10.63 14.36 1.51
N ILE A 510 11.07 13.71 2.60
CA ILE A 510 11.38 14.36 3.87
C ILE A 510 12.82 14.11 4.37
N TRP A 511 13.64 13.32 3.66
CA TRP A 511 14.95 12.90 4.17
C TRP A 511 15.87 14.06 4.56
N SER A 512 15.88 15.14 3.77
CA SER A 512 16.75 16.29 4.03
C SER A 512 16.30 17.08 5.25
N GLN A 513 14.98 17.22 5.43
CA GLN A 513 14.37 17.85 6.61
C GLN A 513 14.71 17.01 7.84
N TYR A 514 14.36 15.72 7.81
CA TYR A 514 14.61 14.80 8.92
C TYR A 514 16.10 14.76 9.29
N LYS A 515 17.02 14.69 8.32
CA LYS A 515 18.47 14.75 8.56
C LYS A 515 18.88 16.02 9.29
N SER A 516 18.36 17.17 8.86
CA SER A 516 18.72 18.48 9.42
C SER A 516 18.27 18.69 10.87
N MET A 517 17.31 17.89 11.33
CA MET A 517 16.80 17.93 12.71
C MET A 517 17.77 17.30 13.73
N TYR A 518 18.81 16.60 13.29
CA TYR A 518 19.77 15.93 14.17
C TYR A 518 21.14 16.62 14.14
N THR A 519 21.90 16.42 15.22
CA THR A 519 23.31 16.77 15.30
C THR A 519 24.19 15.55 15.13
N ALA A 520 25.37 15.74 14.55
CA ALA A 520 26.39 14.72 14.40
C ALA A 520 27.10 14.41 15.73
N ASP A 521 27.53 13.17 15.93
CA ASP A 521 28.45 12.77 16.99
C ASP A 521 29.90 13.07 16.59
N GLU A 522 30.84 12.68 17.45
CA GLU A 522 32.28 12.79 17.19
C GLU A 522 32.73 12.03 15.94
N ASN A 523 31.96 11.06 15.47
CA ASN A 523 32.22 10.25 14.28
C ASN A 523 31.44 10.74 13.04
N GLY A 524 30.71 11.84 13.13
CA GLY A 524 29.89 12.38 12.04
C GLY A 524 28.51 11.72 11.88
N LYS A 525 28.09 10.83 12.79
CA LYS A 525 26.79 10.14 12.76
C LYS A 525 25.71 11.04 13.33
N MET A 526 24.64 11.26 12.58
CA MET A 526 23.50 12.10 12.97
C MET A 526 22.63 11.38 14.02
N TRP A 527 22.88 11.65 15.29
CA TRP A 527 22.48 10.75 16.40
C TRP A 527 21.57 11.39 17.46
N LYS A 528 21.61 12.71 17.64
CA LYS A 528 20.86 13.40 18.69
C LYS A 528 20.02 14.50 18.08
N LEU A 529 18.71 14.50 18.38
CA LEU A 529 17.82 15.58 18.00
C LEU A 529 18.40 16.92 18.45
N ASP A 530 18.57 17.85 17.51
CA ASP A 530 19.11 19.17 17.76
C ASP A 530 18.03 20.05 18.38
N THR A 531 17.88 20.01 19.70
CA THR A 531 16.88 20.82 20.42
C THR A 531 17.20 22.32 20.42
N ASP A 532 18.38 22.72 19.97
CA ASP A 532 18.75 24.14 19.84
C ASP A 532 18.24 24.71 18.50
N VAL A 533 18.05 23.85 17.50
CA VAL A 533 17.55 24.21 16.16
C VAL A 533 16.08 23.84 15.98
N VAL A 534 15.71 22.63 16.39
CA VAL A 534 14.34 22.12 16.32
C VAL A 534 13.64 22.40 17.64
N LYS A 535 12.55 23.15 17.57
CA LYS A 535 11.81 23.59 18.75
C LYS A 535 10.79 22.54 19.19
N ASN A 536 10.54 22.49 20.49
CA ASN A 536 9.41 21.74 21.02
C ASN A 536 8.10 22.39 20.55
N VAL A 537 7.03 21.61 20.35
CA VAL A 537 5.72 22.16 19.96
C VAL A 537 5.17 23.19 20.96
N THR A 538 5.59 23.13 22.23
CA THR A 538 5.22 24.09 23.28
C THR A 538 6.25 25.21 23.48
N HIS A 539 7.15 25.43 22.52
CA HIS A 539 8.14 26.51 22.61
C HIS A 539 7.45 27.88 22.60
N ASN A 540 8.05 28.87 23.26
CA ASN A 540 7.47 30.21 23.40
C ASN A 540 7.22 30.90 22.05
N ASP A 541 8.03 30.60 21.04
CA ASP A 541 7.86 31.13 19.67
C ASP A 541 6.55 30.68 19.01
N PHE A 542 6.04 29.50 19.39
CA PHE A 542 4.78 28.97 18.88
C PHE A 542 3.59 29.40 19.72
N LYS A 543 3.82 30.06 20.87
CA LYS A 543 2.74 30.42 21.77
C LYS A 543 1.75 31.33 21.07
N ASN A 544 0.49 30.92 21.02
CA ASN A 544 -0.54 31.67 20.34
C ASN A 544 -0.80 33.01 21.04
N THR A 545 -0.53 34.10 20.32
CA THR A 545 -0.84 35.48 20.77
C THR A 545 -2.02 36.10 20.02
N GLU A 546 -2.41 35.53 18.88
CA GLU A 546 -3.36 36.13 17.91
C GLU A 546 -4.82 35.77 18.19
N GLY A 547 -5.08 34.66 18.91
CA GLY A 547 -6.41 34.32 19.42
C GLY A 547 -7.04 33.12 18.73
N ILE A 548 -8.32 33.21 18.41
CA ILE A 548 -9.13 32.09 17.90
C ILE A 548 -8.89 31.93 16.40
N VAL A 549 -8.68 30.70 15.95
CA VAL A 549 -8.64 30.32 14.53
C VAL A 549 -10.06 29.99 14.07
N TYR A 550 -10.47 30.58 12.96
CA TYR A 550 -11.79 30.38 12.36
C TYR A 550 -11.66 29.69 11.01
N GLU A 551 -12.56 28.75 10.73
CA GLU A 551 -12.76 28.19 9.40
C GLU A 551 -13.99 28.82 8.73
N GLU A 552 -14.00 28.86 7.39
CA GLU A 552 -15.06 29.51 6.60
C GLU A 552 -16.47 28.94 6.88
N ASP A 553 -16.53 27.67 7.28
CA ASP A 553 -17.77 26.93 7.58
C ASP A 553 -18.33 27.21 9.01
N GLY A 554 -17.75 28.17 9.73
CA GLY A 554 -18.25 28.67 11.03
C GLY A 554 -17.72 27.94 12.27
N GLY A 555 -16.87 26.93 12.10
CA GLY A 555 -16.13 26.30 13.19
C GLY A 555 -14.97 27.17 13.69
N SER A 556 -14.60 27.01 14.97
CA SER A 556 -13.47 27.74 15.53
C SER A 556 -12.65 26.88 16.49
N PHE A 557 -11.36 27.16 16.60
CA PHE A 557 -10.47 26.47 17.51
C PHE A 557 -9.52 27.47 18.14
N LYS A 558 -9.31 27.37 19.45
CA LYS A 558 -8.35 28.20 20.17
C LYS A 558 -7.13 27.37 20.59
N PRO A 559 -6.06 27.33 19.77
CA PRO A 559 -4.84 26.65 20.15
C PRO A 559 -4.08 27.43 21.24
N ASP A 560 -3.37 26.71 22.09
CA ASP A 560 -2.36 27.26 23.00
C ASP A 560 -1.07 27.57 22.22
N TYR A 561 -0.77 26.76 21.20
CA TYR A 561 0.41 26.89 20.35
C TYR A 561 0.08 26.68 18.87
N ILE A 562 0.65 27.51 17.99
CA ILE A 562 0.56 27.43 16.53
C ILE A 562 1.96 27.14 15.99
N VAL A 563 2.12 25.97 15.39
CA VAL A 563 3.39 25.47 14.85
C VAL A 563 3.35 25.56 13.33
N THR A 564 4.36 26.19 12.73
CA THR A 564 4.47 26.40 11.27
C THR A 564 5.79 25.89 10.69
N GLU A 565 6.60 25.19 11.49
CA GLU A 565 7.90 24.65 11.09
C GLU A 565 8.12 23.25 11.69
N ASP A 566 9.14 22.54 11.21
CA ASP A 566 9.54 21.24 11.73
C ASP A 566 9.79 21.31 13.26
N CYS A 567 9.28 20.34 14.01
CA CYS A 567 9.27 20.40 15.47
C CYS A 567 9.40 19.02 16.12
N TYR A 568 9.40 18.99 17.45
CA TYR A 568 9.34 17.73 18.19
C TYR A 568 8.36 17.77 19.37
N ILE A 569 7.79 16.61 19.68
CA ILE A 569 6.94 16.37 20.85
C ILE A 569 7.73 15.53 21.86
N ASP A 570 7.82 16.02 23.09
CA ASP A 570 8.41 15.30 24.23
C ASP A 570 7.29 14.97 25.24
N LYS A 571 6.74 16.01 25.89
CA LYS A 571 5.64 15.86 26.83
C LYS A 571 4.58 16.91 26.57
N LEU A 572 3.32 16.46 26.54
CA LEU A 572 2.15 17.33 26.50
C LEU A 572 1.17 16.95 27.60
N ASN A 573 0.53 17.94 28.19
CA ASN A 573 -0.44 17.74 29.26
C ASN A 573 -1.60 18.73 29.21
N ASN A 574 -2.72 18.31 28.63
CA ASN A 574 -3.89 19.14 28.32
C ASN A 574 -3.55 20.32 27.39
N ASP A 575 -2.60 20.13 26.48
CA ASP A 575 -2.17 21.16 25.53
C ASP A 575 -2.99 21.11 24.24
N LYS A 576 -3.26 22.30 23.67
CA LYS A 576 -3.93 22.47 22.37
C LYS A 576 -2.93 22.99 21.35
N ILE A 577 -2.56 22.15 20.41
CA ILE A 577 -1.59 22.44 19.36
C ILE A 577 -2.34 22.56 18.04
N LEU A 578 -2.08 23.62 17.29
CA LEU A 578 -2.41 23.72 15.88
C LEU A 578 -1.11 23.61 15.08
N ILE A 579 -1.01 22.64 14.19
CA ILE A 579 0.05 22.56 13.19
C ILE A 579 -0.51 23.18 11.91
N ASP A 580 -0.07 24.38 11.56
CA ASP A 580 -0.53 25.13 10.40
C ASP A 580 0.42 24.94 9.22
N VAL A 581 0.05 23.97 8.37
CA VAL A 581 0.81 23.60 7.17
C VAL A 581 0.66 24.67 6.10
N ASP A 582 -0.48 25.37 6.07
CA ASP A 582 -0.74 26.43 5.11
C ASP A 582 0.19 27.63 5.31
N ALA A 583 0.46 27.97 6.57
CA ALA A 583 1.37 29.04 6.94
C ALA A 583 2.86 28.64 6.90
N SER A 584 3.19 27.35 6.77
CA SER A 584 4.57 26.85 6.88
C SER A 584 5.51 27.27 5.74
N GLY A 585 4.96 27.65 4.59
CA GLY A 585 5.73 27.86 3.36
C GLY A 585 6.42 26.59 2.82
N GLN A 586 6.26 25.45 3.48
CA GLN A 586 6.82 24.15 3.11
C GLN A 586 5.71 23.22 2.61
N LYS A 587 6.08 22.24 1.77
CA LYS A 587 5.14 21.19 1.30
C LYS A 587 4.90 20.13 2.37
N ASN A 588 5.91 19.82 3.17
CA ASN A 588 5.85 18.79 4.21
C ASN A 588 6.35 19.37 5.53
N LEU A 589 5.69 19.01 6.64
CA LEU A 589 6.18 19.25 8.00
C LEU A 589 6.51 17.93 8.69
N VAL A 590 7.62 17.91 9.43
CA VAL A 590 8.10 16.76 10.19
C VAL A 590 7.99 17.04 11.69
N VAL A 591 7.29 16.15 12.39
CA VAL A 591 7.10 16.18 13.84
C VAL A 591 7.76 14.96 14.45
N VAL A 592 8.89 15.16 15.14
CA VAL A 592 9.59 14.05 15.80
C VAL A 592 8.90 13.71 17.12
N LEU A 593 8.44 12.47 17.25
CA LEU A 593 7.96 11.86 18.49
C LEU A 593 9.17 11.39 19.30
N LYS A 594 9.56 12.16 20.30
CA LYS A 594 10.79 11.94 21.08
C LYS A 594 10.74 10.61 21.82
N ASP A 595 11.89 9.93 21.86
CA ASP A 595 12.01 8.65 22.57
C ASP A 595 11.77 8.83 24.08
N GLY A 596 10.85 8.03 24.62
CA GLY A 596 10.34 8.15 25.99
C GLY A 596 9.32 9.28 26.19
N GLY A 597 8.89 9.92 25.10
CA GLY A 597 7.89 10.98 25.11
C GLY A 597 6.47 10.48 25.37
N SER A 598 5.61 11.39 25.85
CA SER A 598 4.24 11.04 26.22
C SER A 598 3.26 12.21 26.11
N LEU A 599 2.05 11.92 25.64
CA LEU A 599 0.88 12.79 25.82
C LEU A 599 0.11 12.32 27.05
N THR A 600 -0.24 13.23 27.96
CA THR A 600 -1.03 12.95 29.16
C THR A 600 -2.30 13.80 29.19
N ASN A 601 -3.48 13.20 29.00
CA ASN A 601 -4.80 13.85 29.12
C ASN A 601 -5.11 15.06 28.19
N ASN A 602 -6.30 15.06 27.59
CA ASN A 602 -7.01 16.11 26.87
C ASN A 602 -6.18 16.89 25.84
N ASN A 603 -5.15 16.26 25.26
CA ASN A 603 -4.32 16.91 24.25
C ASN A 603 -5.08 16.95 22.92
N LEU A 604 -5.11 18.11 22.29
CA LEU A 604 -5.67 18.29 20.95
C LEU A 604 -4.54 18.74 20.03
N ILE A 605 -4.15 17.90 19.07
CA ILE A 605 -3.20 18.25 18.02
C ILE A 605 -3.99 18.28 16.72
N LEU A 606 -4.30 19.49 16.25
CA LEU A 606 -5.08 19.69 15.03
C LEU A 606 -4.18 20.14 13.90
N ILE A 607 -4.41 19.62 12.69
CA ILE A 607 -3.63 19.95 11.50
C ILE A 607 -4.46 20.84 10.61
N LYS A 608 -4.00 22.06 10.31
CA LYS A 608 -4.63 22.91 9.30
C LYS A 608 -3.90 22.75 7.97
N ASN A 609 -4.62 22.22 7.00
CA ASN A 609 -4.12 21.98 5.66
C ASN A 609 -5.23 22.23 4.63
N SER A 610 -5.01 23.20 3.74
CA SER A 610 -5.97 23.55 2.69
C SER A 610 -5.95 22.60 1.50
N THR A 611 -4.87 21.83 1.31
CA THR A 611 -4.73 20.88 0.20
C THR A 611 -5.38 19.54 0.54
N SER A 612 -6.13 18.97 -0.40
CA SER A 612 -6.62 17.61 -0.30
C SER A 612 -5.47 16.64 -0.53
N GLY A 613 -5.53 15.44 0.08
CA GLY A 613 -4.58 14.37 -0.24
C GLY A 613 -4.72 13.85 -1.67
N ASP A 614 -5.78 14.24 -2.37
CA ASP A 614 -6.01 13.87 -3.77
C ASP A 614 -5.49 14.92 -4.76
N ASP A 615 -4.83 15.99 -4.28
CA ASP A 615 -4.29 17.06 -5.13
C ASP A 615 -2.80 16.80 -5.46
N GLU A 616 -2.33 17.14 -6.68
CA GLU A 616 -0.92 16.97 -7.06
C GLU A 616 0.06 17.76 -6.16
N ASP A 617 -0.40 18.89 -5.64
CA ASP A 617 0.33 19.75 -4.72
C ASP A 617 0.02 19.47 -3.24
N ALA A 618 -0.61 18.32 -2.93
CA ALA A 618 -0.92 17.86 -1.57
C ALA A 618 0.25 18.07 -0.60
N LYS A 619 -0.05 18.70 0.53
CA LYS A 619 0.87 18.90 1.63
C LYS A 619 0.67 17.84 2.70
N PHE A 620 1.73 17.45 3.39
CA PHE A 620 1.70 16.34 4.34
C PHE A 620 2.32 16.72 5.69
N VAL A 621 1.82 16.07 6.74
CA VAL A 621 2.42 16.12 8.09
C VAL A 621 2.86 14.72 8.49
N TYR A 622 4.14 14.59 8.82
CA TYR A 622 4.76 13.32 9.21
C TYR A 622 5.07 13.31 10.70
N PHE A 623 4.40 12.44 11.45
CA PHE A 623 4.79 12.11 12.82
C PHE A 623 5.77 10.94 12.78
N VAL A 624 7.00 11.17 13.20
CA VAL A 624 8.10 10.22 13.01
C VAL A 624 8.74 9.81 14.32
N SER A 625 9.09 8.54 14.47
CA SER A 625 9.85 8.05 15.63
C SER A 625 11.25 8.70 15.75
N ASP A 626 11.68 9.01 16.99
CA ASP A 626 13.04 9.51 17.32
C ASP A 626 14.09 8.38 17.29
N SER A 627 14.34 7.86 16.09
CA SER A 627 15.28 6.76 15.85
C SER A 627 16.72 7.23 15.60
N GLY A 628 16.89 8.53 15.32
CA GLY A 628 18.09 9.06 14.70
C GLY A 628 18.09 8.89 13.17
N TYR A 629 19.03 9.55 12.49
CA TYR A 629 19.17 9.45 11.04
C TYR A 629 20.18 8.34 10.70
N GLY A 630 19.68 7.26 10.10
CA GLY A 630 20.45 6.07 9.75
C GLY A 630 20.79 5.98 8.26
N THR A 631 21.35 4.84 7.86
CA THR A 631 21.72 4.49 6.49
C THR A 631 20.66 3.58 5.89
N ALA A 632 20.00 4.08 4.84
CA ALA A 632 19.04 3.35 4.02
C ALA A 632 19.42 3.52 2.54
N THR A 633 19.28 2.45 1.75
CA THR A 633 19.61 2.46 0.32
C THR A 633 18.42 2.00 -0.51
N ASP A 634 18.12 2.71 -1.59
CA ASP A 634 17.10 2.30 -2.54
C ASP A 634 17.66 1.20 -3.46
N ASP A 635 17.49 -0.05 -3.04
CA ASP A 635 17.81 -1.21 -3.87
C ASP A 635 16.68 -1.53 -4.84
N TYR A 636 15.44 -1.16 -4.51
CA TYR A 636 14.27 -1.47 -5.33
C TYR A 636 14.27 -0.68 -6.64
N GLY A 637 14.41 0.65 -6.57
CA GLY A 637 14.51 1.52 -7.75
C GLY A 637 15.68 1.18 -8.68
N LYS A 638 16.71 0.48 -8.17
CA LYS A 638 17.91 0.07 -8.94
C LYS A 638 17.85 -1.34 -9.51
N SER A 639 17.36 -2.30 -8.73
CA SER A 639 17.52 -3.73 -8.99
C SER A 639 16.21 -4.52 -8.99
N GLY A 640 15.10 -3.89 -8.60
CA GLY A 640 13.81 -4.57 -8.42
C GLY A 640 13.76 -5.48 -7.19
N VAL A 641 14.76 -5.41 -6.31
CA VAL A 641 14.84 -6.17 -5.06
C VAL A 641 14.44 -5.28 -3.90
N VAL A 642 13.81 -5.85 -2.88
CA VAL A 642 13.45 -5.16 -1.64
C VAL A 642 14.60 -4.33 -1.10
N SER A 643 14.28 -3.08 -0.74
CA SER A 643 15.26 -2.14 -0.20
C SER A 643 15.69 -2.54 1.20
N LYS A 644 16.97 -2.32 1.49
CA LYS A 644 17.59 -2.67 2.78
C LYS A 644 18.10 -1.41 3.48
N TYR A 645 18.14 -1.51 4.80
CA TYR A 645 18.76 -0.53 5.69
C TYR A 645 19.72 -1.24 6.64
N ASP A 646 20.63 -0.49 7.26
CA ASP A 646 21.49 -1.01 8.32
C ASP A 646 20.88 -0.66 9.70
N PRO A 647 20.31 -1.61 10.46
CA PRO A 647 19.74 -1.35 11.78
C PRO A 647 20.76 -0.77 12.77
N ASN A 648 22.04 -1.11 12.63
CA ASN A 648 23.10 -0.63 13.53
C ASN A 648 23.48 0.84 13.27
N SER A 649 23.06 1.37 12.12
CA SER A 649 23.27 2.76 11.77
C SER A 649 22.32 3.71 12.48
N PHE A 650 21.30 3.23 13.19
CA PHE A 650 20.37 4.06 13.98
C PHE A 650 20.87 4.26 15.42
N LYS A 651 20.28 5.22 16.16
CA LYS A 651 20.71 5.60 17.53
C LYS A 651 19.95 4.83 18.60
N THR A 652 18.62 4.82 18.51
CA THR A 652 17.75 4.05 19.40
C THR A 652 17.13 2.93 18.58
N PRO A 653 17.47 1.65 18.84
CA PRO A 653 16.92 0.55 18.05
C PRO A 653 15.43 0.26 18.36
N ARG A 654 14.84 0.93 19.35
CA ARG A 654 13.47 0.68 19.87
C ARG A 654 12.84 1.93 20.54
N PRO A 655 12.69 3.05 19.82
CA PRO A 655 12.15 4.26 20.42
C PRO A 655 10.70 4.04 20.86
N LYS A 656 10.31 4.70 21.96
CA LYS A 656 8.98 4.53 22.57
C LYS A 656 8.24 5.86 22.64
N PHE A 657 6.96 5.84 22.28
CA PHE A 657 6.07 6.98 22.46
C PHE A 657 4.70 6.53 22.97
N SER A 658 4.13 7.27 23.92
CA SER A 658 2.86 6.87 24.54
C SER A 658 1.80 7.96 24.56
N PHE A 659 0.58 7.62 24.18
CA PHE A 659 -0.64 8.35 24.49
C PHE A 659 -1.19 7.79 25.79
N SER A 660 -1.15 8.58 26.85
CA SER A 660 -1.58 8.21 28.19
C SER A 660 -2.64 9.18 28.72
N GLY A 661 -3.51 8.71 29.60
CA GLY A 661 -4.58 9.55 30.14
C GLY A 661 -5.64 10.01 29.11
N ALA A 662 -6.76 10.56 29.57
CA ALA A 662 -8.00 10.64 28.80
C ALA A 662 -8.03 11.70 27.71
N HIS A 663 -8.61 11.37 26.54
CA HIS A 663 -9.04 12.33 25.51
C HIS A 663 -7.95 12.97 24.66
N ASN A 664 -6.95 12.19 24.24
CA ASN A 664 -5.98 12.67 23.24
C ASN A 664 -6.58 12.58 21.82
N VAL A 665 -6.41 13.63 21.01
CA VAL A 665 -6.91 13.68 19.62
C VAL A 665 -5.82 14.20 18.70
N ILE A 666 -5.54 13.47 17.62
CA ILE A 666 -4.77 13.95 16.48
C ILE A 666 -5.67 13.88 15.24
N MET A 667 -5.95 15.02 14.61
CA MET A 667 -6.92 15.09 13.53
C MET A 667 -6.73 16.30 12.60
N ASP A 668 -7.16 16.18 11.35
CA ASP A 668 -7.33 17.35 10.49
C ASP A 668 -8.31 18.34 11.14
N LEU A 669 -8.02 19.64 11.06
CA LEU A 669 -8.81 20.70 11.68
C LEU A 669 -10.23 20.70 11.13
N LYS A 670 -10.41 20.60 9.81
CA LYS A 670 -11.76 20.61 9.21
C LYS A 670 -12.52 19.36 9.60
N ALA A 671 -11.89 18.19 9.56
CA ALA A 671 -12.51 16.95 10.03
C ALA A 671 -12.88 17.02 11.52
N PHE A 672 -12.03 17.59 12.37
CA PHE A 672 -12.32 17.79 13.80
C PHE A 672 -13.56 18.66 13.99
N LEU A 673 -13.63 19.83 13.33
CA LEU A 673 -14.76 20.76 13.43
C LEU A 673 -16.08 20.15 12.94
N HIS A 674 -16.02 19.20 12.01
CA HIS A 674 -17.16 18.45 11.50
C HIS A 674 -17.37 17.09 12.19
N SER A 675 -16.69 16.83 13.30
CA SER A 675 -16.84 15.59 14.07
C SER A 675 -17.71 15.79 15.31
N ASP A 676 -18.40 14.73 15.73
CA ASP A 676 -19.09 14.64 17.02
C ASP A 676 -18.16 14.71 18.25
N VAL A 677 -16.87 15.01 18.06
CA VAL A 677 -15.91 15.25 19.13
C VAL A 677 -15.72 16.75 19.37
N TYR A 678 -16.17 17.62 18.47
CA TYR A 678 -16.09 19.07 18.57
C TYR A 678 -17.06 19.66 19.61
N ASP A 679 -16.53 20.52 20.51
CA ASP A 679 -17.30 21.24 21.55
C ASP A 679 -17.13 22.76 21.47
N GLY A 680 -17.41 23.38 20.31
CA GLY A 680 -17.37 24.84 20.20
C GLY A 680 -15.98 25.46 20.40
N GLY A 681 -14.90 24.70 20.17
CA GLY A 681 -13.55 25.21 19.98
C GLY A 681 -12.62 25.26 21.19
N GLU A 682 -13.12 25.00 22.40
CA GLU A 682 -12.30 25.05 23.63
C GLU A 682 -11.98 23.68 24.22
N THR A 683 -12.84 22.68 24.08
CA THR A 683 -12.54 21.30 24.51
C THR A 683 -13.08 20.31 23.49
N ALA A 684 -12.78 19.03 23.66
CA ALA A 684 -13.41 17.97 22.89
C ALA A 684 -14.58 17.37 23.69
N LYS A 685 -15.81 17.41 23.16
CA LYS A 685 -17.11 16.94 23.73
C LYS A 685 -18.26 17.22 22.73
N GLY A 686 -19.21 16.31 22.58
CA GLY A 686 -19.91 16.19 21.28
C GLY A 686 -21.07 17.12 20.97
N ASN A 687 -20.82 18.06 20.05
CA ASN A 687 -21.80 18.72 19.19
C ASN A 687 -21.16 18.99 17.82
N GLY A 688 -21.29 18.06 16.87
CA GLY A 688 -20.76 18.22 15.50
C GLY A 688 -21.62 17.50 14.46
N GLN A 689 -21.06 17.33 13.27
CA GLN A 689 -21.61 16.41 12.26
C GLN A 689 -20.96 15.03 12.43
N SER A 690 -21.57 14.02 11.81
CA SER A 690 -20.93 12.70 11.71
C SER A 690 -19.88 12.72 10.62
N LEU A 691 -18.81 11.96 10.79
CA LEU A 691 -17.81 11.78 9.74
C LEU A 691 -18.26 10.70 8.76
N ASN A 692 -17.96 10.92 7.49
CA ASN A 692 -18.19 9.99 6.41
C ASN A 692 -16.85 9.69 5.71
N PRO A 693 -16.27 8.48 5.86
CA PRO A 693 -15.02 8.11 5.21
C PRO A 693 -15.20 7.79 3.70
N THR A 694 -16.41 7.93 3.15
CA THR A 694 -16.77 7.49 1.79
C THR A 694 -17.21 8.66 0.92
N LYS A 695 -16.79 8.71 -0.36
CA LYS A 695 -17.20 9.73 -1.35
C LYS A 695 -18.68 9.63 -1.79
N ASP A 696 -19.50 8.85 -1.08
CA ASP A 696 -20.92 8.66 -1.38
C ASP A 696 -21.70 9.96 -1.16
N LYS A 697 -22.32 10.47 -2.24
CA LYS A 697 -23.03 11.75 -2.26
C LYS A 697 -24.41 11.67 -1.62
N ASP A 698 -24.93 10.47 -1.38
CA ASP A 698 -26.28 10.24 -0.86
C ASP A 698 -26.31 10.05 0.67
N ARG A 699 -25.14 10.12 1.35
CA ARG A 699 -25.03 9.97 2.81
C ARG A 699 -24.87 11.32 3.50
N ASP A 700 -25.67 11.56 4.54
CA ASP A 700 -25.52 12.70 5.43
C ASP A 700 -24.19 12.58 6.22
N GLY A 701 -23.37 13.64 6.28
CA GLY A 701 -22.09 13.65 7.00
C GLY A 701 -21.00 14.46 6.31
N TYR A 702 -19.84 14.55 6.95
CA TYR A 702 -18.66 15.23 6.40
C TYR A 702 -17.73 14.25 5.69
N LEU A 703 -17.59 14.42 4.36
CA LEU A 703 -16.71 13.62 3.53
C LEU A 703 -15.24 13.84 3.90
N LEU A 704 -14.56 12.78 4.33
CA LEU A 704 -13.12 12.80 4.55
C LEU A 704 -12.36 12.70 3.23
N SER A 705 -11.31 13.52 3.10
CA SER A 705 -10.30 13.36 2.05
C SER A 705 -9.30 12.26 2.40
N SER A 706 -8.51 11.83 1.40
CA SER A 706 -7.38 10.93 1.63
C SER A 706 -6.43 11.49 2.68
N ASN A 707 -5.87 10.60 3.50
CA ASN A 707 -5.04 10.96 4.64
C ASN A 707 -3.78 11.74 4.24
N ASN A 708 -3.64 12.95 4.80
CA ASN A 708 -2.44 13.78 4.73
C ASN A 708 -1.60 13.75 6.02
N ILE A 709 -2.07 13.01 7.03
CA ILE A 709 -1.38 12.79 8.30
C ILE A 709 -0.82 11.37 8.27
N ILE A 710 0.50 11.27 8.32
CA ILE A 710 1.23 10.00 8.19
C ILE A 710 2.08 9.80 9.44
N MET A 711 2.03 8.61 10.01
CA MET A 711 2.91 8.23 11.13
C MET A 711 3.89 7.15 10.70
N LEU A 712 5.19 7.39 10.89
CA LEU A 712 6.27 6.49 10.50
C LEU A 712 7.07 6.03 11.73
N PHE A 713 7.08 4.73 11.99
CA PHE A 713 7.82 4.14 13.11
C PHE A 713 8.81 3.10 12.58
N THR A 714 10.09 3.29 12.88
CA THR A 714 11.18 2.37 12.50
C THR A 714 11.09 1.02 13.19
N GLU A 715 11.88 0.06 12.73
CA GLU A 715 12.10 -1.24 13.35
C GLU A 715 12.25 -1.15 14.87
N GLY A 716 11.52 -2.02 15.57
CA GLY A 716 11.59 -2.15 17.03
C GLY A 716 10.92 -1.02 17.81
N SER A 717 10.43 0.03 17.15
CA SER A 717 9.67 1.11 17.79
C SER A 717 8.39 0.59 18.47
N GLU A 718 7.92 1.33 19.48
CA GLU A 718 6.66 1.05 20.17
C GLU A 718 5.80 2.32 20.25
N LEU A 719 4.59 2.23 19.71
CA LEU A 719 3.53 3.20 19.93
C LEU A 719 2.51 2.61 20.91
N PHE A 720 2.37 3.22 22.08
CA PHE A 720 1.43 2.78 23.10
C PHE A 720 0.25 3.75 23.26
N CYS A 721 -0.97 3.26 23.13
CA CYS A 721 -2.21 4.00 23.41
C CYS A 721 -2.91 3.41 24.65
N ASP A 722 -2.76 4.06 25.79
CA ASP A 722 -3.31 3.61 27.09
C ASP A 722 -4.85 3.69 27.14
N GLU A 723 -5.47 3.27 28.26
CA GLU A 723 -6.90 3.01 28.53
C GLU A 723 -7.88 4.15 28.28
N SER A 724 -7.39 5.25 27.72
CA SER A 724 -8.08 6.49 27.69
C SER A 724 -8.26 6.96 26.24
N ASN A 725 -9.53 7.00 25.84
CA ASN A 725 -10.12 7.41 24.56
C ASN A 725 -9.21 8.30 23.69
N THR A 726 -8.31 7.67 22.93
CA THR A 726 -7.42 8.34 21.96
C THR A 726 -7.99 8.19 20.55
N ILE A 727 -8.03 9.27 19.79
CA ILE A 727 -8.39 9.28 18.36
C ILE A 727 -7.17 9.67 17.54
N LEU A 728 -6.80 8.83 16.58
CA LEU A 728 -5.77 9.11 15.59
C LEU A 728 -6.40 9.09 14.20
N HIS A 729 -6.53 10.23 13.55
CA HIS A 729 -6.87 10.32 12.13
C HIS A 729 -5.57 10.41 11.35
N ALA A 730 -5.02 9.25 11.00
CA ALA A 730 -3.73 9.11 10.34
C ALA A 730 -3.56 7.72 9.71
N SER A 731 -2.68 7.65 8.71
CA SER A 731 -2.14 6.37 8.23
C SER A 731 -0.87 6.03 9.00
N ILE A 732 -0.90 4.93 9.76
CA ILE A 732 0.19 4.49 10.63
C ILE A 732 0.94 3.35 9.94
N TYR A 733 2.19 3.61 9.58
CA TYR A 733 3.07 2.66 8.89
C TYR A 733 4.25 2.26 9.78
N MET A 734 4.21 1.02 10.26
CA MET A 734 5.16 0.48 11.23
C MET A 734 5.39 -1.04 11.06
N PRO A 735 5.74 -1.52 9.85
CA PRO A 735 5.76 -2.94 9.49
C PRO A 735 6.72 -3.83 10.30
N GLU A 736 7.70 -3.22 10.99
CA GLU A 736 8.66 -3.90 11.88
C GLU A 736 8.60 -3.38 13.33
N ALA A 737 7.45 -2.82 13.72
CA ALA A 737 7.26 -2.20 15.04
C ALA A 737 5.94 -2.59 15.72
N THR A 738 5.83 -2.23 17.00
CA THR A 738 4.74 -2.63 17.89
C THR A 738 3.71 -1.53 18.07
N TYR A 739 2.47 -1.78 17.66
CA TYR A 739 1.31 -1.02 18.10
C TYR A 739 0.71 -1.70 19.33
N ARG A 740 0.71 -1.00 20.46
CA ARG A 740 0.16 -1.49 21.72
C ARG A 740 -1.00 -0.62 22.17
N THR A 741 -2.10 -1.23 22.60
CA THR A 741 -3.30 -0.52 23.01
C THR A 741 -3.94 -1.12 24.25
N SER A 742 -4.45 -0.26 25.12
CA SER A 742 -5.48 -0.56 26.11
C SER A 742 -6.73 0.34 25.96
N ASN A 743 -6.78 1.13 24.89
CA ASN A 743 -7.80 2.12 24.60
C ASN A 743 -9.20 1.48 24.43
N LYS A 744 -10.27 2.25 24.68
CA LYS A 744 -11.67 1.86 24.49
C LYS A 744 -12.36 2.62 23.35
N GLY A 745 -11.57 3.25 22.47
CA GLY A 745 -12.03 4.23 21.49
C GLY A 745 -12.75 5.43 22.11
N ARG A 746 -13.11 6.42 21.29
CA ARG A 746 -13.94 7.56 21.71
C ARG A 746 -15.25 7.55 20.95
N GLY A 747 -16.30 8.17 21.52
CA GLY A 747 -17.61 8.38 20.89
C GLY A 747 -17.57 9.35 19.71
N LEU A 748 -16.77 9.04 18.71
CA LEU A 748 -16.84 9.61 17.38
C LEU A 748 -17.94 8.87 16.62
N LYS A 749 -18.88 9.62 16.06
CA LYS A 749 -19.89 9.07 15.17
C LYS A 749 -19.35 9.05 13.74
N VAL A 750 -19.26 7.84 13.19
CA VAL A 750 -18.97 7.60 11.78
C VAL A 750 -20.24 7.03 11.18
N GLU A 751 -20.83 7.68 10.19
CA GLU A 751 -22.13 7.28 9.63
C GLU A 751 -21.96 6.36 8.41
N PRO A 752 -22.40 5.08 8.49
CA PRO A 752 -22.40 4.18 7.33
C PRO A 752 -23.77 4.11 6.65
N TYR A 753 -24.87 3.87 7.37
CA TYR A 753 -26.28 3.96 6.92
C TYR A 753 -27.21 3.99 8.15
N TYR A 754 -28.41 4.56 7.95
CA TYR A 754 -29.41 4.99 8.95
C TYR A 754 -29.84 3.95 10.04
N HIS A 755 -30.08 4.50 11.25
CA HIS A 755 -31.07 4.16 12.30
C HIS A 755 -30.62 3.62 13.66
N ASP A 756 -29.40 3.10 13.82
CA ASP A 756 -28.99 2.60 15.14
C ASP A 756 -27.95 3.49 15.83
N ASN A 757 -28.28 3.84 17.08
CA ASN A 757 -27.45 4.63 18.01
C ASN A 757 -26.17 3.89 18.48
N GLN A 758 -25.69 2.88 17.75
CA GLN A 758 -24.73 1.88 18.26
C GLN A 758 -23.27 2.12 17.88
N MET A 759 -22.97 3.02 16.93
CA MET A 759 -21.58 3.29 16.54
C MET A 759 -21.04 4.54 17.23
N GLN A 760 -20.42 4.32 18.40
CA GLN A 760 -19.71 5.34 19.18
C GLN A 760 -18.41 4.75 19.74
N SER A 761 -17.49 4.31 18.89
CA SER A 761 -16.13 3.98 19.33
C SER A 761 -15.16 3.87 18.16
N VAL A 762 -14.25 4.83 17.99
CA VAL A 762 -13.16 4.76 17.00
C VAL A 762 -11.84 5.16 17.65
N ALA A 763 -10.79 4.41 17.37
CA ALA A 763 -9.42 4.69 17.82
C ALA A 763 -8.54 5.19 16.67
N ILE A 764 -8.73 4.64 15.46
CA ILE A 764 -7.96 5.00 14.27
C ILE A 764 -8.91 5.23 13.07
N ILE A 765 -8.73 6.36 12.39
CA ILE A 765 -9.36 6.66 11.09
C ILE A 765 -8.21 6.73 10.07
N GLY A 766 -8.10 5.72 9.21
CA GLY A 766 -6.96 5.48 8.35
C GLY A 766 -6.60 4.00 8.28
N ASN A 767 -5.31 3.73 8.17
CA ASN A 767 -4.77 2.37 8.09
C ASN A 767 -3.75 2.15 9.19
N LEU A 768 -3.69 0.92 9.70
CA LEU A 768 -2.64 0.47 10.60
C LEU A 768 -1.89 -0.71 9.97
N VAL A 769 -0.63 -0.49 9.63
CA VAL A 769 0.31 -1.54 9.23
C VAL A 769 1.30 -1.73 10.36
N CYS A 770 1.31 -2.89 11.02
CA CYS A 770 2.20 -3.15 12.15
C CYS A 770 2.78 -4.55 12.13
N HIS A 771 3.94 -4.72 12.76
CA HIS A 771 4.50 -6.06 12.99
C HIS A 771 3.73 -6.76 14.12
N HIS A 772 3.62 -6.08 15.26
CA HIS A 772 2.97 -6.57 16.45
C HIS A 772 1.75 -5.71 16.78
N TYR A 773 0.56 -6.32 16.80
CA TYR A 773 -0.67 -5.69 17.33
C TYR A 773 -0.98 -6.24 18.72
N GLN A 774 -0.85 -5.40 19.73
CA GLN A 774 -0.80 -5.80 21.14
C GLN A 774 -1.93 -5.17 21.95
N VAL A 775 -2.74 -5.99 22.64
CA VAL A 775 -3.85 -5.52 23.48
C VAL A 775 -3.58 -5.88 24.95
N ASP A 776 -3.58 -4.88 25.84
CA ASP A 776 -3.35 -5.10 27.27
C ASP A 776 -4.66 -5.33 28.06
N LYS A 777 -5.65 -4.44 27.87
CA LYS A 777 -6.96 -4.39 28.56
C LYS A 777 -7.95 -3.54 27.75
N GLY A 778 -9.26 -3.77 27.83
CA GLY A 778 -10.27 -2.84 27.30
C GLY A 778 -10.95 -3.26 26.00
N ASN A 779 -12.14 -2.69 25.76
CA ASN A 779 -13.15 -3.12 24.78
C ASN A 779 -13.47 -2.00 23.78
N ASP A 780 -13.72 -2.38 22.52
CA ASP A 780 -14.32 -1.60 21.42
C ASP A 780 -13.40 -0.65 20.65
N ASN A 781 -12.13 -1.02 20.41
CA ASN A 781 -11.32 -0.25 19.44
C ASN A 781 -11.82 -0.51 18.02
N ALA A 782 -12.16 0.55 17.30
CA ALA A 782 -12.40 0.48 15.87
C ALA A 782 -11.26 1.10 15.06
N ILE A 783 -10.88 0.41 13.99
CA ILE A 783 -10.03 0.90 12.92
C ILE A 783 -10.92 1.06 11.70
N VAL A 784 -11.10 2.29 11.25
CA VAL A 784 -11.93 2.62 10.10
C VAL A 784 -11.02 3.01 8.95
N TYR A 785 -11.17 2.31 7.83
CA TYR A 785 -10.42 2.59 6.63
C TYR A 785 -10.64 4.03 6.16
N ASN A 786 -9.56 4.79 5.97
CA ASN A 786 -9.54 6.02 5.18
C ASN A 786 -8.33 5.96 4.24
N SER A 787 -8.53 6.27 2.96
CA SER A 787 -7.50 6.04 1.94
C SER A 787 -6.21 6.82 2.20
N VAL A 788 -5.08 6.19 1.89
CA VAL A 788 -3.79 6.87 1.77
C VAL A 788 -3.82 7.74 0.52
N SER A 789 -3.24 8.95 0.60
CA SER A 789 -3.08 9.81 -0.57
C SER A 789 -2.23 9.14 -1.66
N PRO A 790 -2.66 9.15 -2.94
CA PRO A 790 -1.85 8.65 -4.06
C PRO A 790 -0.57 9.48 -4.30
N TYR A 791 -0.51 10.70 -3.77
CA TYR A 791 0.66 11.59 -3.85
C TYR A 791 1.57 11.50 -2.62
N SER A 792 1.24 10.62 -1.66
CA SER A 792 2.06 10.40 -0.48
C SER A 792 3.18 9.39 -0.73
N MET A 793 4.20 9.44 0.11
CA MET A 793 5.31 8.46 0.13
C MET A 793 4.83 7.04 0.41
N LEU A 794 3.72 6.90 1.15
CA LEU A 794 3.10 5.63 1.47
C LEU A 794 2.47 4.95 0.25
N ALA A 795 2.21 5.66 -0.84
CA ALA A 795 1.73 5.06 -2.09
C ALA A 795 2.75 4.07 -2.69
N TYR A 796 4.04 4.19 -2.36
CA TYR A 796 5.12 3.41 -2.96
C TYR A 796 5.58 2.19 -2.13
N VAL A 797 5.10 2.02 -0.89
CA VAL A 797 5.70 1.06 0.07
C VAL A 797 5.52 -0.40 -0.32
N LYS A 798 4.44 -0.74 -1.01
CA LYS A 798 4.14 -2.10 -1.52
C LYS A 798 4.60 -2.32 -2.95
N GLY A 799 5.43 -1.42 -3.49
CA GLY A 799 5.91 -1.50 -4.85
C GLY A 799 5.09 -0.58 -5.73
N PHE A 800 5.21 -0.73 -7.04
CA PHE A 800 4.54 0.22 -7.92
C PHE A 800 3.02 0.10 -7.79
N GLY A 801 2.36 1.25 -7.88
CA GLY A 801 0.92 1.33 -7.98
C GLY A 801 0.30 0.49 -9.11
N ASP A 802 -1.03 0.20 -9.02
CA ASP A 802 -1.96 -0.61 -9.87
C ASP A 802 -1.27 -1.24 -11.07
N GLU A 803 -1.54 -2.53 -11.10
CA GLU A 803 -1.88 -3.23 -12.29
C GLU A 803 -3.13 -2.60 -12.96
N HIS A 804 -2.90 -1.64 -13.86
CA HIS A 804 -3.56 -1.70 -15.16
C HIS A 804 -2.45 -1.87 -16.18
N ALA A 805 -2.28 -3.10 -16.69
CA ALA A 805 -1.22 -3.40 -17.64
C ALA A 805 -1.50 -2.74 -19.00
N SER A 806 -1.18 -1.45 -19.13
CA SER A 806 -0.76 -0.86 -20.40
C SER A 806 0.71 -0.48 -20.34
N GLU A 807 1.45 -0.90 -21.36
CA GLU A 807 2.82 -0.48 -21.57
C GLU A 807 2.83 0.98 -22.05
N ALA A 808 3.84 1.79 -21.74
CA ALA A 808 4.11 3.05 -22.44
C ALA A 808 5.62 3.32 -22.52
N PHE A 809 6.03 4.25 -23.38
CA PHE A 809 7.44 4.64 -23.47
C PHE A 809 7.81 5.62 -22.36
N VAL A 810 8.88 5.31 -21.62
CA VAL A 810 9.45 6.16 -20.56
C VAL A 810 10.84 6.66 -20.99
N LEU A 811 11.15 7.92 -20.68
CA LEU A 811 12.48 8.49 -20.91
C LEU A 811 13.50 7.91 -19.94
N ARG A 812 14.53 7.24 -20.47
CA ARG A 812 15.64 6.69 -19.67
C ARG A 812 16.79 7.69 -19.48
N LYS A 813 17.19 8.39 -20.54
CA LYS A 813 18.23 9.43 -20.48
C LYS A 813 18.33 10.23 -21.77
N TYR A 814 18.93 11.41 -21.68
CA TYR A 814 19.42 12.17 -22.83
C TYR A 814 20.92 11.97 -23.03
N ASP A 815 21.37 12.02 -24.28
CA ASP A 815 22.79 12.02 -24.65
C ASP A 815 23.04 13.03 -25.77
N ALA A 816 24.18 13.71 -25.72
CA ALA A 816 24.50 14.82 -26.62
C ALA A 816 25.90 14.65 -27.22
N SER A 817 26.01 14.62 -28.55
CA SER A 817 27.28 14.50 -29.28
C SER A 817 27.67 15.77 -30.04
#